data_AF-A0A9D4ARR7-F1
#
_entry.id   AF-A0A9D4ARR7-F1
#
_cell.length_a   1.000
_cell.length_b   1.000
_cell.length_c   1.000
_cell.angle_alpha   90.00
_cell.angle_beta   90.00
_cell.angle_gamma   90.00
#
_symmetry.space_group_name_H-M   'P 1'
#
loop_
_entity.id
_entity.type
_entity.pdbx_description
1 polymer ?
#
loop_
_entity_poly.entity_id
_entity_poly.type
_entity_poly.pdbx_seq_one_letter_code
_entity_poly.pdbx_strand_id
1 'polypeptide(L)'
;MLRIGPSLLACRFQGALAAGEARLAMIPEKMRQLLPEVELDPSVISVLLCSSTVAFLVLKWMVKKLVQQKMWEARRNRVRALGQMEEAVQQFKQEALEVNRDVNCVTDFIQECVHLLQEVRTQREKGLLYGVPISIKDPIGYEGHVSTCGLGQYLGYPEREDSVLVKVLKKQGAIPFVKTNISQCLINYDCSNLIFGQTVNPLNHKKSPGGSSGGEGALIAGGGSVLGFGTDIGGSIRLPSSFCGLCGLKPTGNRLSGPVSYVQTVTGMVGPMARDVDSLALCMRALLCDDMFRLDPTVPPLPFNEAVYSSSTPLRIGYYDTDGYFLLPPCMRRAVHETRTLLQEVGHTLIPFVPPRIDYVMNELFMKGLFADGGAALLEKFELDTVDPNSCSQINCYRLPFLLKKILAFLTKPLFPRFSSYLNALCGVWSPKEFSELHAALMIYRREFLSGWRNLDLDVILCPVLGPAFTLGYPGRLIAAVSSTMLYNVLNFPAGVVPVTTVTEADEENLKHYTGHYGDPWDRRLRQAVEGAVGLPVAVQCVALPWQEELCLRFMKEVERLAQGQKKQTEENLQHGGAQADVHTEGQSDVQAQASRTTVQTNILMDVQRTLAQTDLVADVQTDVQKPGSQTDLLADVQLHGHPQSSGPDMQPGVQTQLTQPDTETQPCQPETQTQPSQPDVQTQLTQPEVQPDVQTQLTQPEVQPDVQTQPSQPDVQTQLTQPEVQPDVQTQPSQPDMQPDVQTQLTQPDIQPDVQTQPTQPDIEIQPTQPDVHTQPSQSDVQTQPDIETQPSHPDMQPDVPTA
;
A
#
# COMPACT_ATOMS: atom_id res chain seq x y z
N MET A 1 54.19 29.69 71.28
CA MET A 1 52.84 30.24 71.03
C MET A 1 52.88 30.97 69.70
N LEU A 2 51.85 31.00 68.84
CA LEU A 2 50.54 30.33 68.90
C LEU A 2 50.40 29.24 67.81
N ARG A 3 49.32 28.45 67.87
CA ARG A 3 48.91 27.51 66.82
C ARG A 3 48.13 28.25 65.73
N ILE A 4 48.33 27.88 64.46
CA ILE A 4 47.32 28.04 63.40
C ILE A 4 47.06 26.64 62.84
N GLY A 5 45.79 26.24 62.74
CA GLY A 5 45.39 24.86 62.45
C GLY A 5 45.26 24.54 60.95
N PRO A 6 45.13 23.25 60.59
CA PRO A 6 45.06 22.79 59.19
C PRO A 6 43.75 23.15 58.44
N SER A 7 42.78 23.81 59.10
CA SER A 7 41.47 24.15 58.52
C SER A 7 41.54 25.13 57.35
N LEU A 8 42.52 26.04 57.32
CA LEU A 8 42.64 27.07 56.27
C LEU A 8 43.00 26.51 54.88
N LEU A 9 43.65 25.34 54.81
CA LEU A 9 43.98 24.69 53.54
C LEU A 9 42.75 23.94 52.98
N ALA A 10 41.98 23.29 53.85
CA ALA A 10 40.74 22.59 53.48
C ALA A 10 39.68 23.55 52.90
N CYS A 11 39.45 24.71 53.53
CA CYS A 11 38.51 25.70 53.02
C CYS A 11 38.91 26.28 51.65
N ARG A 12 40.21 26.41 51.35
CA ARG A 12 40.68 26.80 50.01
C ARG A 12 40.49 25.69 48.98
N PHE A 13 40.67 24.42 49.36
CA PHE A 13 40.34 23.29 48.49
C PHE A 13 38.84 23.23 48.16
N GLN A 14 37.96 23.30 49.18
CA GLN A 14 36.51 23.29 48.96
C GLN A 14 36.02 24.51 48.17
N GLY A 15 36.58 25.70 48.41
CA GLY A 15 36.26 26.90 47.61
C GLY A 15 36.68 26.77 46.15
N ALA A 16 37.81 26.10 45.86
CA ALA A 16 38.26 25.83 44.49
C ALA A 16 37.42 24.75 43.81
N LEU A 17 37.02 23.68 44.51
CA LEU A 17 36.08 22.67 43.99
C LEU A 17 34.73 23.30 43.66
N ALA A 18 34.12 24.04 44.59
CA ALA A 18 32.82 24.69 44.38
C ALA A 18 32.85 25.70 43.20
N ALA A 19 33.96 26.42 43.00
CA ALA A 19 34.16 27.29 41.84
C ALA A 19 34.36 26.53 40.52
N GLY A 20 34.87 25.28 40.58
CA GLY A 20 34.92 24.35 39.46
C GLY A 20 33.56 23.77 39.12
N GLU A 21 32.82 23.29 40.11
CA GLU A 21 31.46 22.75 39.98
C GLU A 21 30.48 23.80 39.44
N ALA A 22 30.55 25.04 39.94
CA ALA A 22 29.74 26.16 39.43
C ALA A 22 30.04 26.50 37.95
N ARG A 23 31.26 26.20 37.46
CA ARG A 23 31.61 26.35 36.02
C ARG A 23 31.23 25.13 35.19
N LEU A 24 31.28 23.92 35.77
CA LEU A 24 30.70 22.71 35.20
C LEU A 24 29.16 22.75 35.15
N ALA A 25 28.53 23.65 35.91
CA ALA A 25 27.09 23.94 35.85
C ALA A 25 26.70 24.96 34.77
N MET A 26 27.66 25.63 34.13
CA MET A 26 27.42 26.44 32.92
C MET A 26 27.54 25.63 31.62
N ILE A 27 27.80 24.33 31.70
CA ILE A 27 27.74 23.41 30.56
C ILE A 27 26.26 23.07 30.29
N PRO A 28 25.72 23.30 29.07
CA PRO A 28 24.33 22.97 28.76
C PRO A 28 24.00 21.49 29.03
N GLU A 29 22.78 21.20 29.49
CA GLU A 29 22.40 19.84 29.93
C GLU A 29 22.65 18.76 28.86
N LYS A 30 22.44 19.08 27.57
CA LYS A 30 22.78 18.23 26.42
C LYS A 30 24.26 17.81 26.36
N MET A 31 25.20 18.65 26.80
CA MET A 31 26.63 18.32 26.80
C MET A 31 27.02 17.40 27.97
N ARG A 32 26.31 17.43 29.11
CA ARG A 32 26.53 16.45 30.20
C ARG A 32 26.17 15.03 29.77
N GLN A 33 25.10 14.88 28.99
CA GLN A 33 24.69 13.59 28.42
C GLN A 33 25.71 12.98 27.44
N LEU A 34 26.68 13.77 26.94
CA LEU A 34 27.72 13.34 26.00
C LEU A 34 29.09 13.08 26.64
N LEU A 35 29.22 13.20 27.97
CA LEU A 35 30.48 13.04 28.70
C LEU A 35 30.35 12.07 29.91
N PRO A 36 30.10 10.75 29.70
CA PRO A 36 30.02 9.80 30.82
C PRO A 36 31.38 9.54 31.48
N GLU A 37 32.43 9.39 30.68
CA GLU A 37 33.77 8.97 31.13
C GLU A 37 34.86 9.77 30.41
N VAL A 38 35.68 10.47 31.21
CA VAL A 38 36.96 11.06 30.77
C VAL A 38 37.97 10.83 31.89
N GLU A 39 38.74 9.74 31.80
CA GLU A 39 39.92 9.57 32.65
C GLU A 39 40.96 10.64 32.28
N LEU A 40 41.15 11.64 33.14
CA LEU A 40 42.19 12.64 32.98
C LEU A 40 43.53 12.12 33.50
N ASP A 41 44.50 12.01 32.59
CA ASP A 41 45.91 11.76 32.91
C ASP A 41 46.40 12.68 34.05
N PRO A 42 46.98 12.13 35.15
CA PRO A 42 47.50 12.92 36.27
C PRO A 42 48.46 14.05 35.86
N SER A 43 49.17 13.90 34.74
CA SER A 43 50.05 14.91 34.14
C SER A 43 49.30 16.18 33.74
N VAL A 44 48.04 16.04 33.29
CA VAL A 44 47.16 17.16 32.90
C VAL A 44 46.63 17.88 34.13
N ILE A 45 46.34 17.14 35.22
CA ILE A 45 45.89 17.69 36.51
C ILE A 45 46.96 18.63 37.09
N SER A 46 48.25 18.30 36.93
CA SER A 46 49.37 19.18 37.29
C SER A 46 49.35 20.52 36.54
N VAL A 47 49.09 20.50 35.22
CA VAL A 47 49.06 21.71 34.38
C VAL A 47 47.85 22.61 34.71
N LEU A 48 46.70 22.01 35.06
CA LEU A 48 45.49 22.73 35.45
C LEU A 48 45.66 23.58 36.73
N LEU A 49 46.66 23.30 37.57
CA LEU A 49 46.90 24.00 38.84
C LEU A 49 47.79 25.26 38.72
N CYS A 50 48.56 25.41 37.64
CA CYS A 50 49.63 26.42 37.58
C CYS A 50 49.22 27.80 37.02
N SER A 51 48.15 27.91 36.23
CA SER A 51 47.44 29.18 36.02
C SER A 51 46.04 28.97 35.44
N SER A 52 45.07 29.79 35.85
CA SER A 52 43.68 29.70 35.39
C SER A 52 43.52 29.86 33.86
N THR A 53 44.40 30.64 33.23
CA THR A 53 44.35 30.91 31.79
C THR A 53 44.86 29.72 30.98
N VAL A 54 46.00 29.13 31.37
CA VAL A 54 46.51 27.91 30.72
C VAL A 54 45.55 26.74 30.96
N ALA A 55 45.02 26.60 32.18
CA ALA A 55 44.03 25.58 32.51
C ALA A 55 42.79 25.64 31.61
N PHE A 56 42.23 26.83 31.40
CA PHE A 56 41.08 27.04 30.53
C PHE A 56 41.40 26.80 29.04
N LEU A 57 42.59 27.19 28.58
CA LEU A 57 43.04 26.94 27.20
C LEU A 57 43.26 25.45 26.94
N VAL A 58 43.84 24.70 27.89
CA VAL A 58 44.00 23.24 27.81
C VAL A 58 42.64 22.57 27.79
N LEU A 59 41.70 22.94 28.68
CA LEU A 59 40.35 22.38 28.69
C LEU A 59 39.60 22.66 27.37
N LYS A 60 39.66 23.91 26.87
CA LYS A 60 39.07 24.29 25.58
C LYS A 60 39.70 23.54 24.40
N TRP A 61 40.99 23.25 24.45
CA TRP A 61 41.69 22.42 23.46
C TRP A 61 41.30 20.94 23.56
N MET A 62 41.19 20.38 24.77
CA MET A 62 40.75 19.00 24.99
C MET A 62 39.31 18.78 24.51
N VAL A 63 38.38 19.67 24.88
CA VAL A 63 36.99 19.63 24.39
C VAL A 63 36.95 19.76 22.86
N LYS A 64 37.70 20.70 22.27
CA LYS A 64 37.79 20.83 20.81
C LYS A 64 38.34 19.56 20.15
N LYS A 65 39.39 18.94 20.72
CA LYS A 65 40.00 17.71 20.20
C LYS A 65 39.06 16.51 20.32
N LEU A 66 38.32 16.38 21.41
CA LEU A 66 37.35 15.31 21.65
C LEU A 66 36.12 15.45 20.75
N VAL A 67 35.63 16.68 20.54
CA VAL A 67 34.60 16.98 19.52
C VAL A 67 35.13 16.66 18.11
N GLN A 68 36.34 17.08 17.75
CA GLN A 68 36.94 16.75 16.45
C GLN A 68 37.12 15.23 16.25
N GLN A 69 37.46 14.48 17.30
CA GLN A 69 37.51 13.02 17.24
C GLN A 69 36.11 12.42 17.03
N LYS A 70 35.10 12.84 17.82
CA LYS A 70 33.72 12.36 17.66
C LYS A 70 33.10 12.73 16.31
N MET A 71 33.40 13.92 15.77
CA MET A 71 33.05 14.31 14.40
C MET A 71 33.72 13.40 13.36
N TRP A 72 34.98 13.01 13.55
CA TRP A 72 35.71 12.18 12.60
C TRP A 72 35.24 10.71 12.66
N GLU A 73 34.95 10.19 13.86
CA GLU A 73 34.25 8.92 14.07
C GLU A 73 32.86 8.94 13.40
N ALA A 74 32.05 9.99 13.62
CA ALA A 74 30.74 10.15 13.01
C ALA A 74 30.82 10.26 11.47
N ARG A 75 31.77 11.04 10.94
CA ARG A 75 31.99 11.16 9.48
C ARG A 75 32.44 9.84 8.86
N ARG A 76 33.33 9.09 9.52
CA ARG A 76 33.73 7.73 9.09
C ARG A 76 32.53 6.78 9.08
N ASN A 77 31.71 6.82 10.14
CA ASN A 77 30.51 5.97 10.25
C ASN A 77 29.45 6.34 9.20
N ARG A 78 29.20 7.65 8.93
CA ARG A 78 28.34 8.10 7.82
C ARG A 78 28.87 7.64 6.47
N VAL A 79 30.17 7.77 6.18
CA VAL A 79 30.76 7.28 4.92
C VAL A 79 30.58 5.76 4.78
N ARG A 80 30.80 4.98 5.85
CA ARG A 80 30.56 3.53 5.83
C ARG A 80 29.09 3.21 5.55
N ALA A 81 28.16 3.82 6.29
CA ALA A 81 26.74 3.54 6.18
C ALA A 81 26.16 3.95 4.81
N LEU A 82 26.62 5.05 4.21
CA LEU A 82 26.27 5.42 2.83
C LEU A 82 26.86 4.45 1.78
N GLY A 83 28.01 3.84 2.06
CA GLY A 83 28.57 2.77 1.22
C GLY A 83 27.74 1.49 1.30
N GLN A 84 27.34 1.07 2.51
CA GLN A 84 26.46 -0.09 2.72
C GLN A 84 25.07 0.09 2.10
N MET A 85 24.54 1.32 2.08
CA MET A 85 23.30 1.67 1.37
C MET A 85 23.44 1.51 -0.15
N GLU A 86 24.56 1.95 -0.71
CA GLU A 86 24.87 1.83 -2.13
C GLU A 86 25.10 0.37 -2.56
N GLU A 87 25.83 -0.39 -1.74
CA GLU A 87 26.01 -1.84 -1.88
C GLU A 87 24.66 -2.59 -1.82
N ALA A 88 23.79 -2.25 -0.88
CA ALA A 88 22.45 -2.84 -0.77
C ALA A 88 21.58 -2.55 -2.01
N VAL A 89 21.53 -1.31 -2.52
CA VAL A 89 20.75 -0.99 -3.73
C VAL A 89 21.25 -1.77 -4.95
N GLN A 90 22.57 -1.93 -5.12
CA GLN A 90 23.10 -2.76 -6.21
C GLN A 90 22.81 -4.25 -5.99
N GLN A 91 22.85 -4.74 -4.75
CA GLN A 91 22.44 -6.11 -4.41
C GLN A 91 20.97 -6.36 -4.73
N PHE A 92 20.06 -5.44 -4.39
CA PHE A 92 18.65 -5.57 -4.77
C PHE A 92 18.41 -5.51 -6.29
N LYS A 93 19.19 -4.73 -7.05
CA LYS A 93 19.16 -4.80 -8.53
C LYS A 93 19.58 -6.18 -9.05
N GLN A 94 20.59 -6.81 -8.45
CA GLN A 94 21.05 -8.15 -8.82
C GLN A 94 20.04 -9.24 -8.42
N GLU A 95 19.52 -9.21 -7.19
CA GLU A 95 18.52 -10.18 -6.72
C GLU A 95 17.20 -10.04 -7.48
N ALA A 96 16.78 -8.83 -7.85
CA ALA A 96 15.64 -8.63 -8.75
C ALA A 96 15.89 -9.20 -10.16
N LEU A 97 17.11 -9.14 -10.69
CA LEU A 97 17.47 -9.74 -11.98
C LEU A 97 17.49 -11.28 -11.91
N GLU A 98 18.02 -11.85 -10.82
CA GLU A 98 18.03 -13.29 -10.58
C GLU A 98 16.61 -13.85 -10.41
N VAL A 99 15.77 -13.20 -9.59
CA VAL A 99 14.35 -13.54 -9.45
C VAL A 99 13.61 -13.37 -10.77
N ASN A 100 13.81 -12.25 -11.49
CA ASN A 100 13.13 -12.03 -12.77
C ASN A 100 13.48 -13.08 -13.83
N ARG A 101 14.70 -13.62 -13.82
CA ARG A 101 15.11 -14.69 -14.74
C ARG A 101 14.32 -15.99 -14.52
N ASP A 102 13.85 -16.23 -13.30
CA ASP A 102 13.13 -17.45 -12.92
C ASP A 102 11.61 -17.27 -13.02
N VAL A 103 11.08 -16.13 -12.52
CA VAL A 103 9.61 -15.92 -12.41
C VAL A 103 9.01 -14.83 -13.31
N ASN A 104 9.84 -14.10 -14.08
CA ASN A 104 9.41 -13.08 -15.06
C ASN A 104 8.46 -12.00 -14.47
N CYS A 105 8.94 -11.27 -13.46
CA CYS A 105 8.18 -10.33 -12.65
C CYS A 105 8.51 -8.83 -12.85
N VAL A 106 9.60 -8.50 -13.54
CA VAL A 106 10.07 -7.11 -13.80
C VAL A 106 9.83 -6.75 -15.26
N THR A 107 9.20 -5.60 -15.50
CA THR A 107 8.97 -5.04 -16.84
C THR A 107 10.02 -4.02 -17.24
N ASP A 108 10.61 -3.32 -16.27
CA ASP A 108 11.56 -2.23 -16.51
C ASP A 108 12.54 -2.08 -15.34
N PHE A 109 13.77 -1.68 -15.62
CA PHE A 109 14.81 -1.39 -14.63
C PHE A 109 15.15 0.10 -14.69
N ILE A 110 14.75 0.83 -13.66
CA ILE A 110 14.97 2.27 -13.52
C ILE A 110 16.46 2.52 -13.29
N GLN A 111 17.16 3.18 -14.22
CA GLN A 111 18.61 3.39 -14.13
C GLN A 111 18.96 4.66 -13.35
N GLU A 112 18.04 5.62 -13.40
CA GLU A 112 17.94 6.88 -12.66
C GLU A 112 18.00 6.65 -11.14
N CYS A 113 17.70 5.43 -10.67
CA CYS A 113 17.87 5.02 -9.29
C CYS A 113 19.29 5.27 -8.76
N VAL A 114 20.31 5.23 -9.64
CA VAL A 114 21.71 5.52 -9.30
C VAL A 114 21.95 7.02 -9.10
N HIS A 115 21.27 7.89 -9.87
CA HIS A 115 21.33 9.34 -9.69
C HIS A 115 20.57 9.77 -8.42
N LEU A 116 19.35 9.24 -8.24
CA LEU A 116 18.55 9.45 -7.03
C LEU A 116 19.31 9.01 -5.76
N LEU A 117 20.03 7.89 -5.80
CA LEU A 117 20.89 7.45 -4.72
C LEU A 117 22.04 8.45 -4.44
N GLN A 118 22.60 9.10 -5.45
CA GLN A 118 23.61 10.15 -5.28
C GLN A 118 23.01 11.42 -4.67
N GLU A 119 21.83 11.86 -5.13
CA GLU A 119 21.07 12.97 -4.52
C GLU A 119 20.81 12.70 -3.04
N VAL A 120 20.23 11.54 -2.71
CA VAL A 120 19.88 11.12 -1.33
C VAL A 120 21.12 11.10 -0.41
N ARG A 121 22.32 10.75 -0.90
CA ARG A 121 23.57 10.85 -0.11
C ARG A 121 23.92 12.29 0.29
N THR A 122 23.56 13.27 -0.54
CA THR A 122 23.82 14.71 -0.33
C THR A 122 22.72 15.44 0.43
N GLN A 123 21.50 14.89 0.48
CA GLN A 123 20.40 15.45 1.28
C GLN A 123 20.81 15.55 2.77
N ARG A 124 20.46 16.70 3.38
CA ARG A 124 20.70 16.96 4.81
C ARG A 124 19.59 16.39 5.68
N GLU A 125 18.35 16.61 5.28
CA GLU A 125 17.17 15.98 5.89
C GLU A 125 17.04 14.56 5.32
N LYS A 126 16.64 13.61 6.17
CA LYS A 126 16.43 12.21 5.81
C LYS A 126 14.98 11.82 6.07
N GLY A 127 14.29 11.38 5.02
CA GLY A 127 12.96 10.81 5.16
C GLY A 127 12.96 9.42 5.81
N LEU A 128 11.76 8.92 6.11
CA LEU A 128 11.56 7.66 6.83
C LEU A 128 11.86 6.40 5.98
N LEU A 129 12.06 6.56 4.67
CA LEU A 129 12.44 5.49 3.75
C LEU A 129 13.84 5.73 3.14
N TYR A 130 14.69 6.50 3.83
CA TYR A 130 16.04 6.85 3.37
C TYR A 130 16.85 5.62 2.94
N GLY A 131 17.19 5.54 1.65
CA GLY A 131 17.98 4.47 1.06
C GLY A 131 17.22 3.17 0.78
N VAL A 132 15.91 3.11 1.00
CA VAL A 132 15.12 1.87 0.80
C VAL A 132 14.89 1.62 -0.70
N PRO A 133 15.42 0.54 -1.29
CA PRO A 133 15.07 0.14 -2.65
C PRO A 133 13.62 -0.38 -2.66
N ILE A 134 12.79 0.17 -3.54
CA ILE A 134 11.38 -0.21 -3.67
C ILE A 134 11.00 -0.57 -5.11
N SER A 135 10.09 -1.52 -5.23
CA SER A 135 9.42 -1.85 -6.49
C SER A 135 8.12 -1.05 -6.67
N ILE A 136 7.75 -0.77 -7.91
CA ILE A 136 6.46 -0.15 -8.25
C ILE A 136 5.75 -0.91 -9.37
N LYS A 137 4.45 -1.18 -9.20
CA LYS A 137 3.63 -1.83 -10.24
C LYS A 137 3.58 -0.98 -11.51
N ASP A 138 3.64 -1.61 -12.69
CA ASP A 138 3.65 -0.95 -14.01
C ASP A 138 2.76 0.32 -14.21
N PRO A 139 1.48 0.39 -13.80
CA PRO A 139 0.63 1.57 -13.99
C PRO A 139 0.88 2.70 -12.96
N ILE A 140 1.93 2.62 -12.14
CA ILE A 140 2.38 3.72 -11.29
C ILE A 140 3.32 4.60 -12.14
N GLY A 141 2.87 5.82 -12.42
CA GLY A 141 3.61 6.78 -13.23
C GLY A 141 4.94 7.18 -12.58
N TYR A 142 6.00 7.10 -13.37
CA TYR A 142 7.38 7.42 -13.01
C TYR A 142 8.04 8.07 -14.24
N GLU A 143 8.64 9.25 -14.07
CA GLU A 143 9.10 10.10 -15.17
C GLU A 143 10.05 9.38 -16.14
N GLY A 144 9.81 9.53 -17.45
CA GLY A 144 10.63 8.94 -18.51
C GLY A 144 10.36 7.46 -18.81
N HIS A 145 9.68 6.74 -17.92
CA HIS A 145 9.34 5.32 -18.10
C HIS A 145 7.91 5.13 -18.62
N VAL A 146 7.64 4.01 -19.30
CA VAL A 146 6.30 3.69 -19.85
C VAL A 146 5.43 3.03 -18.76
N SER A 147 4.13 3.32 -18.76
CA SER A 147 3.11 2.65 -17.94
C SER A 147 2.19 1.82 -18.85
N THR A 148 2.61 0.59 -19.17
CA THR A 148 2.05 -0.16 -20.31
C THR A 148 0.61 -0.62 -20.12
N CYS A 149 0.18 -0.87 -18.89
CA CYS A 149 -1.05 -1.60 -18.56
C CYS A 149 -1.18 -2.98 -19.27
N GLY A 150 -0.08 -3.51 -19.82
CA GLY A 150 -0.04 -4.72 -20.65
C GLY A 150 -0.64 -4.53 -22.04
N LEU A 151 -0.76 -3.28 -22.50
CA LEU A 151 -1.36 -2.89 -23.78
C LEU A 151 -0.32 -2.30 -24.73
N GLY A 152 -0.21 -2.85 -25.93
CA GLY A 152 0.76 -2.44 -26.95
C GLY A 152 0.58 -0.99 -27.40
N GLN A 153 -0.65 -0.48 -27.38
CA GLN A 153 -0.98 0.91 -27.73
C GLN A 153 -0.38 1.98 -26.79
N TYR A 154 0.11 1.60 -25.59
CA TYR A 154 0.79 2.52 -24.68
C TYR A 154 2.32 2.45 -24.79
N LEU A 155 2.88 1.54 -25.60
CA LEU A 155 4.31 1.53 -25.91
C LEU A 155 4.71 2.79 -26.69
N GLY A 156 5.87 3.35 -26.36
CA GLY A 156 6.34 4.61 -26.94
C GLY A 156 5.79 5.89 -26.29
N TYR A 157 4.91 5.77 -25.29
CA TYR A 157 4.38 6.90 -24.51
C TYR A 157 4.93 6.87 -23.07
N PRO A 158 6.15 7.38 -22.83
CA PRO A 158 6.68 7.52 -21.47
C PRO A 158 5.92 8.60 -20.67
N GLU A 159 5.87 8.40 -19.36
CA GLU A 159 5.27 9.33 -18.42
C GLU A 159 6.03 10.66 -18.38
N ARG A 160 5.29 11.77 -18.38
CA ARG A 160 5.86 13.13 -18.43
C ARG A 160 6.33 13.67 -17.09
N GLU A 161 5.93 13.02 -16.00
CA GLU A 161 6.33 13.35 -14.64
C GLU A 161 6.09 12.13 -13.73
N ASP A 162 6.76 12.12 -12.58
CA ASP A 162 6.42 11.20 -11.50
C ASP A 162 4.97 11.39 -11.02
N SER A 163 4.28 10.28 -10.72
CA SER A 163 3.04 10.32 -9.94
C SER A 163 3.26 10.91 -8.54
N VAL A 164 2.22 11.47 -7.91
CA VAL A 164 2.33 12.06 -6.56
C VAL A 164 2.90 11.07 -5.55
N LEU A 165 2.51 9.80 -5.62
CA LEU A 165 3.08 8.73 -4.80
C LEU A 165 4.60 8.62 -4.98
N VAL A 166 5.11 8.55 -6.22
CA VAL A 166 6.55 8.49 -6.51
C VAL A 166 7.27 9.76 -6.06
N LYS A 167 6.67 10.95 -6.26
CA LYS A 167 7.21 12.23 -5.77
C LYS A 167 7.39 12.24 -4.24
N VAL A 168 6.43 11.69 -3.49
CA VAL A 168 6.53 11.57 -2.02
C VAL A 168 7.54 10.51 -1.62
N LEU A 169 7.61 9.37 -2.32
CA LEU A 169 8.58 8.31 -2.05
C LEU A 169 10.03 8.78 -2.25
N LYS A 170 10.34 9.47 -3.35
CA LYS A 170 11.66 10.08 -3.61
C LYS A 170 12.04 11.10 -2.52
N LYS A 171 11.09 11.94 -2.07
CA LYS A 171 11.29 12.88 -0.94
C LYS A 171 11.49 12.18 0.41
N GLN A 172 10.82 11.06 0.64
CA GLN A 172 11.07 10.21 1.81
C GLN A 172 12.41 9.45 1.73
N GLY A 173 13.20 9.66 0.67
CA GLY A 173 14.51 9.07 0.44
C GLY A 173 14.48 7.64 -0.09
N ALA A 174 13.31 7.13 -0.48
CA ALA A 174 13.18 5.81 -1.10
C ALA A 174 13.73 5.82 -2.53
N ILE A 175 14.17 4.66 -2.99
CA ILE A 175 14.83 4.45 -4.28
C ILE A 175 13.99 3.49 -5.14
N PRO A 176 13.02 3.98 -5.95
CA PRO A 176 12.39 3.16 -6.97
C PRO A 176 13.45 2.65 -7.96
N PHE A 177 13.51 1.34 -8.17
CA PHE A 177 14.56 0.72 -9.02
C PHE A 177 14.04 -0.24 -10.10
N VAL A 178 12.79 -0.70 -10.01
CA VAL A 178 12.12 -1.55 -11.02
C VAL A 178 10.63 -1.23 -11.15
N LYS A 179 10.09 -1.41 -12.35
CA LYS A 179 8.65 -1.56 -12.59
C LYS A 179 8.29 -3.03 -12.69
N THR A 180 7.17 -3.46 -12.10
CA THR A 180 6.78 -4.89 -12.03
C THR A 180 5.60 -5.27 -12.91
N ASN A 181 5.58 -6.51 -13.41
CA ASN A 181 4.61 -7.05 -14.35
C ASN A 181 3.19 -7.19 -13.77
N ILE A 182 2.22 -7.24 -14.68
CA ILE A 182 0.78 -7.13 -14.41
C ILE A 182 -0.06 -8.03 -15.34
N SER A 183 -1.34 -8.20 -15.02
CA SER A 183 -2.32 -8.69 -16.00
C SER A 183 -2.66 -7.60 -17.03
N GLN A 184 -2.84 -7.97 -18.30
CA GLN A 184 -3.37 -7.08 -19.34
C GLN A 184 -4.66 -6.35 -18.87
N CYS A 185 -4.74 -5.04 -19.11
CA CYS A 185 -5.81 -4.15 -18.65
C CYS A 185 -6.04 -4.08 -17.13
N LEU A 186 -5.22 -4.73 -16.29
CA LEU A 186 -5.34 -4.79 -14.81
C LEU A 186 -6.61 -5.48 -14.26
N ILE A 187 -7.47 -6.05 -15.12
CA ILE A 187 -8.83 -6.56 -14.81
C ILE A 187 -8.88 -8.10 -14.66
N ASN A 188 -7.73 -8.76 -14.51
CA ASN A 188 -7.61 -10.17 -14.16
C ASN A 188 -6.78 -10.31 -12.86
N TYR A 189 -6.94 -11.43 -12.15
CA TYR A 189 -6.14 -11.75 -10.95
C TYR A 189 -5.14 -12.90 -11.18
N ASP A 190 -4.85 -13.19 -12.45
CA ASP A 190 -3.57 -13.77 -12.89
C ASP A 190 -2.53 -12.64 -13.16
N CYS A 191 -1.36 -12.98 -13.67
CA CYS A 191 -0.33 -12.02 -14.07
C CYS A 191 0.30 -12.38 -15.43
N SER A 192 -0.41 -12.08 -16.52
CA SER A 192 0.05 -12.27 -17.90
C SER A 192 -0.44 -11.15 -18.83
N ASN A 193 0.40 -10.82 -19.81
CA ASN A 193 0.09 -9.95 -20.95
C ASN A 193 1.02 -10.28 -22.13
N LEU A 194 0.73 -9.76 -23.32
CA LEU A 194 1.47 -10.12 -24.54
C LEU A 194 2.76 -9.32 -24.78
N ILE A 195 3.08 -8.34 -23.94
CA ILE A 195 4.33 -7.55 -24.03
C ILE A 195 5.45 -8.26 -23.27
N PHE A 196 5.18 -8.62 -22.02
CA PHE A 196 6.17 -9.20 -21.10
C PHE A 196 5.95 -10.69 -20.82
N GLY A 197 4.80 -11.25 -21.24
CA GLY A 197 4.44 -12.64 -20.98
C GLY A 197 3.88 -12.89 -19.58
N GLN A 198 3.88 -14.16 -19.19
CA GLN A 198 3.40 -14.67 -17.91
C GLN A 198 4.44 -14.49 -16.81
N THR A 199 4.03 -13.97 -15.65
CA THR A 199 4.74 -14.10 -14.37
C THR A 199 4.24 -15.34 -13.64
N VAL A 200 5.12 -16.09 -12.99
CA VAL A 200 4.78 -17.30 -12.20
C VAL A 200 5.03 -17.10 -10.69
N ASN A 201 4.53 -18.00 -9.86
CA ASN A 201 4.69 -17.93 -8.41
C ASN A 201 6.05 -18.51 -7.96
N PRO A 202 6.91 -17.77 -7.24
CA PRO A 202 8.26 -18.22 -6.84
C PRO A 202 8.27 -19.44 -5.90
N LEU A 203 7.11 -19.84 -5.35
CA LEU A 203 6.99 -21.04 -4.52
C LEU A 203 6.58 -22.28 -5.33
N ASN A 204 6.05 -22.10 -6.55
CA ASN A 204 5.66 -23.17 -7.47
C ASN A 204 5.36 -22.60 -8.87
N HIS A 205 6.23 -22.82 -9.85
CA HIS A 205 6.10 -22.25 -11.21
C HIS A 205 4.89 -22.75 -12.02
N LYS A 206 4.11 -23.73 -11.52
CA LYS A 206 2.82 -24.14 -12.11
C LYS A 206 1.65 -23.30 -11.59
N LYS A 207 1.89 -22.41 -10.62
CA LYS A 207 0.90 -21.54 -9.99
C LYS A 207 1.10 -20.08 -10.40
N SER A 208 0.01 -19.33 -10.42
CA SER A 208 -0.02 -17.88 -10.60
C SER A 208 0.50 -17.19 -9.34
N PRO A 209 1.24 -16.06 -9.46
CA PRO A 209 1.57 -15.20 -8.32
C PRO A 209 0.36 -14.40 -7.82
N GLY A 210 -0.82 -14.59 -8.44
CA GLY A 210 -1.99 -13.75 -8.22
C GLY A 210 -1.87 -12.44 -9.01
N GLY A 211 -2.81 -11.53 -8.80
CA GLY A 211 -2.84 -10.29 -9.57
C GLY A 211 -3.98 -9.37 -9.20
N SER A 212 -4.11 -8.20 -9.83
CA SER A 212 -3.28 -7.75 -10.96
C SER A 212 -1.88 -7.21 -10.58
N SER A 213 -1.49 -7.13 -9.30
CA SER A 213 -0.13 -6.76 -8.86
C SER A 213 0.78 -8.00 -8.70
N GLY A 214 0.77 -8.90 -9.68
CA GLY A 214 1.45 -10.19 -9.59
C GLY A 214 2.98 -10.10 -9.64
N GLY A 215 3.52 -9.13 -10.40
CA GLY A 215 4.96 -8.84 -10.41
C GLY A 215 5.50 -8.46 -9.04
N GLU A 216 4.82 -7.57 -8.31
CA GLU A 216 5.14 -7.24 -6.91
C GLU A 216 5.13 -8.47 -6.00
N GLY A 217 4.07 -9.28 -6.09
CA GLY A 217 3.92 -10.50 -5.30
C GLY A 217 5.05 -11.50 -5.55
N ALA A 218 5.42 -11.72 -6.81
CA ALA A 218 6.50 -12.61 -7.20
C ALA A 218 7.89 -12.06 -6.79
N LEU A 219 8.14 -10.78 -7.03
CA LEU A 219 9.44 -10.15 -6.76
C LEU A 219 9.76 -10.08 -5.26
N ILE A 220 8.81 -9.66 -4.43
CA ILE A 220 9.02 -9.51 -2.98
C ILE A 220 9.12 -10.87 -2.29
N ALA A 221 8.36 -11.89 -2.75
CA ALA A 221 8.46 -13.25 -2.21
C ALA A 221 9.73 -13.98 -2.66
N GLY A 222 10.20 -13.72 -3.89
CA GLY A 222 11.52 -14.14 -4.35
C GLY A 222 12.70 -13.40 -3.69
N GLY A 223 12.45 -12.41 -2.82
CA GLY A 223 13.49 -11.65 -2.12
C GLY A 223 14.03 -10.44 -2.88
N GLY A 224 13.82 -10.33 -4.20
CA GLY A 224 14.34 -9.25 -5.05
C GLY A 224 13.79 -7.84 -4.77
N SER A 225 12.90 -7.67 -3.78
CA SER A 225 12.48 -6.37 -3.24
C SER A 225 12.14 -6.51 -1.74
N VAL A 226 12.19 -5.41 -0.97
CA VAL A 226 11.77 -5.35 0.45
C VAL A 226 10.35 -4.81 0.62
N LEU A 227 9.96 -3.87 -0.23
CA LEU A 227 8.72 -3.11 -0.15
C LEU A 227 8.33 -2.72 -1.57
N GLY A 228 7.06 -2.96 -1.93
CA GLY A 228 6.53 -2.62 -3.25
C GLY A 228 5.14 -1.99 -3.18
N PHE A 229 4.66 -1.47 -4.31
CA PHE A 229 3.40 -0.74 -4.39
C PHE A 229 2.46 -1.33 -5.43
N GLY A 230 1.43 -2.02 -4.93
CA GLY A 230 0.35 -2.55 -5.76
C GLY A 230 -0.82 -1.58 -5.91
N THR A 231 -1.78 -1.95 -6.76
CA THR A 231 -3.09 -1.29 -6.87
C THR A 231 -4.21 -2.30 -6.78
N ASP A 232 -5.34 -1.94 -6.18
CA ASP A 232 -6.46 -2.81 -5.80
C ASP A 232 -7.82 -2.13 -6.03
N ILE A 233 -8.61 -2.69 -6.94
CA ILE A 233 -10.03 -2.33 -7.18
C ILE A 233 -11.00 -3.47 -6.81
N GLY A 234 -10.49 -4.69 -6.58
CA GLY A 234 -11.29 -5.89 -6.26
C GLY A 234 -10.52 -7.00 -5.53
N GLY A 235 -9.29 -6.72 -5.07
CA GLY A 235 -8.37 -7.70 -4.49
C GLY A 235 -6.92 -7.56 -4.94
N SER A 236 -6.61 -6.72 -5.94
CA SER A 236 -5.33 -6.78 -6.66
C SER A 236 -4.04 -6.43 -5.88
N ILE A 237 -4.11 -6.04 -4.61
CA ILE A 237 -2.96 -6.06 -3.65
C ILE A 237 -3.00 -7.35 -2.82
N ARG A 238 -4.17 -7.62 -2.24
CA ARG A 238 -4.43 -8.69 -1.26
C ARG A 238 -4.30 -10.10 -1.84
N LEU A 239 -4.67 -10.30 -3.10
CA LEU A 239 -4.60 -11.58 -3.80
C LEU A 239 -3.15 -12.01 -4.08
N PRO A 240 -2.27 -11.17 -4.70
CA PRO A 240 -0.87 -11.55 -4.84
C PRO A 240 -0.13 -11.66 -3.50
N SER A 241 -0.47 -10.83 -2.49
CA SER A 241 0.02 -11.05 -1.13
C SER A 241 -0.38 -12.43 -0.58
N SER A 242 -1.64 -12.84 -0.73
CA SER A 242 -2.11 -14.16 -0.27
C SER A 242 -1.50 -15.33 -1.06
N PHE A 243 -1.28 -15.18 -2.37
CA PHE A 243 -0.79 -16.25 -3.24
C PHE A 243 0.73 -16.46 -3.07
N CYS A 244 1.49 -15.39 -2.80
CA CYS A 244 2.94 -15.46 -2.62
C CYS A 244 3.41 -15.47 -1.15
N GLY A 245 2.48 -15.44 -0.18
CA GLY A 245 2.82 -15.56 1.25
C GLY A 245 3.41 -14.28 1.86
N LEU A 246 2.88 -13.13 1.46
CA LEU A 246 3.33 -11.79 1.87
C LEU A 246 2.26 -11.06 2.67
N CYS A 247 2.68 -10.04 3.40
CA CYS A 247 1.77 -9.03 3.93
C CYS A 247 1.39 -8.02 2.82
N GLY A 248 0.20 -7.43 2.92
CA GLY A 248 -0.20 -6.34 2.03
C GLY A 248 -1.39 -5.57 2.58
N LEU A 249 -1.44 -4.26 2.35
CA LEU A 249 -2.52 -3.38 2.80
C LEU A 249 -3.17 -2.70 1.61
N LYS A 250 -4.50 -2.78 1.53
CA LYS A 250 -5.35 -1.89 0.73
C LYS A 250 -5.98 -0.83 1.65
N PRO A 251 -5.49 0.42 1.67
CA PRO A 251 -6.10 1.52 2.42
C PRO A 251 -7.54 1.84 1.98
N THR A 252 -8.18 2.75 2.70
CA THR A 252 -9.36 3.50 2.26
C THR A 252 -9.00 4.30 1.00
N GLY A 253 -9.91 4.36 0.02
CA GLY A 253 -9.78 5.25 -1.13
C GLY A 253 -9.57 6.70 -0.69
N ASN A 254 -8.62 7.37 -1.33
CA ASN A 254 -8.12 8.70 -1.00
C ASN A 254 -7.37 8.81 0.36
N ARG A 255 -6.98 7.72 1.04
CA ARG A 255 -5.98 7.79 2.14
C ARG A 255 -4.56 8.04 1.61
N LEU A 256 -4.30 7.69 0.35
CA LEU A 256 -3.09 8.00 -0.41
C LEU A 256 -3.50 8.55 -1.79
N SER A 257 -2.68 9.41 -2.38
CA SER A 257 -2.80 9.78 -3.79
C SER A 257 -2.41 8.60 -4.69
N GLY A 258 -3.17 8.35 -5.74
CA GLY A 258 -3.01 7.19 -6.63
C GLY A 258 -3.56 7.44 -8.03
N PRO A 259 -3.39 6.50 -8.97
CA PRO A 259 -3.84 6.66 -10.35
C PRO A 259 -5.36 6.83 -10.44
N VAL A 260 -5.80 7.79 -11.26
CA VAL A 260 -7.22 8.17 -11.40
C VAL A 260 -8.03 6.98 -11.95
N SER A 261 -8.97 6.46 -11.15
CA SER A 261 -9.92 5.45 -11.60
C SER A 261 -10.98 6.08 -12.50
N TYR A 262 -11.15 5.53 -13.70
CA TYR A 262 -12.31 5.81 -14.57
C TYR A 262 -13.62 5.26 -13.98
N VAL A 263 -13.55 4.32 -13.04
CA VAL A 263 -14.68 3.72 -12.33
C VAL A 263 -14.97 4.53 -11.06
N GLN A 264 -16.02 5.35 -11.08
CA GLN A 264 -16.40 6.21 -9.95
C GLN A 264 -17.17 5.48 -8.83
N THR A 265 -17.82 4.34 -9.12
CA THR A 265 -18.59 3.57 -8.12
C THR A 265 -17.71 2.71 -7.21
N VAL A 266 -16.58 2.23 -7.72
CA VAL A 266 -15.61 1.40 -6.99
C VAL A 266 -14.23 1.99 -7.25
N THR A 267 -13.71 2.74 -6.27
CA THR A 267 -12.43 3.44 -6.38
C THR A 267 -11.28 2.44 -6.45
N GLY A 268 -10.37 2.60 -7.42
CA GLY A 268 -9.08 1.92 -7.41
C GLY A 268 -8.16 2.54 -6.37
N MET A 269 -7.50 1.70 -5.56
CA MET A 269 -6.71 2.13 -4.40
C MET A 269 -5.25 1.72 -4.61
N VAL A 270 -4.30 2.53 -4.13
CA VAL A 270 -2.86 2.19 -4.11
C VAL A 270 -2.43 1.87 -2.68
N GLY A 271 -1.49 0.95 -2.50
CA GLY A 271 -1.06 0.53 -1.16
C GLY A 271 0.15 -0.41 -1.15
N PRO A 272 0.80 -0.56 0.01
CA PRO A 272 2.05 -1.29 0.13
C PRO A 272 1.88 -2.82 0.19
N MET A 273 2.91 -3.50 -0.28
CA MET A 273 3.15 -4.95 -0.17
C MET A 273 4.56 -5.17 0.41
N ALA A 274 4.71 -6.09 1.36
CA ALA A 274 5.98 -6.36 2.06
C ALA A 274 5.96 -7.77 2.66
N ARG A 275 7.09 -8.25 3.20
CA ARG A 275 7.12 -9.55 3.91
C ARG A 275 6.44 -9.49 5.29
N ASP A 276 6.50 -8.35 5.96
CA ASP A 276 6.04 -8.13 7.34
C ASP A 276 5.12 -6.90 7.50
N VAL A 277 4.35 -6.85 8.59
CA VAL A 277 3.38 -5.76 8.85
C VAL A 277 4.05 -4.46 9.31
N ASP A 278 5.19 -4.52 10.00
CA ASP A 278 5.94 -3.33 10.42
C ASP A 278 6.46 -2.51 9.22
N SER A 279 6.87 -3.17 8.14
CA SER A 279 7.25 -2.53 6.87
C SER A 279 6.07 -1.83 6.19
N LEU A 280 4.85 -2.40 6.25
CA LEU A 280 3.64 -1.73 5.76
C LEU A 280 3.33 -0.48 6.61
N ALA A 281 3.49 -0.56 7.92
CA ALA A 281 3.26 0.56 8.83
C ALA A 281 4.30 1.68 8.66
N LEU A 282 5.59 1.33 8.50
CA LEU A 282 6.66 2.27 8.17
C LEU A 282 6.39 3.00 6.85
N CYS A 283 5.93 2.27 5.83
CA CYS A 283 5.51 2.85 4.57
C CYS A 283 4.35 3.85 4.75
N MET A 284 3.25 3.45 5.41
CA MET A 284 2.10 4.34 5.62
C MET A 284 2.49 5.59 6.44
N ARG A 285 3.34 5.42 7.47
CA ARG A 285 3.93 6.52 8.25
C ARG A 285 4.73 7.49 7.39
N ALA A 286 5.51 7.00 6.43
CA ALA A 286 6.30 7.84 5.52
C ALA A 286 5.42 8.60 4.51
N LEU A 287 4.34 7.98 4.03
CA LEU A 287 3.48 8.58 3.01
C LEU A 287 2.43 9.56 3.54
N LEU A 288 2.02 9.42 4.80
CA LEU A 288 1.02 10.29 5.44
C LEU A 288 1.66 11.55 6.03
N CYS A 289 2.34 12.31 5.16
CA CYS A 289 3.07 13.53 5.49
C CYS A 289 2.60 14.75 4.65
N ASP A 290 3.01 15.95 5.08
CA ASP A 290 2.64 17.23 4.46
C ASP A 290 2.88 17.28 2.94
N ASP A 291 3.92 16.61 2.43
CA ASP A 291 4.18 16.57 0.99
C ASP A 291 3.16 15.78 0.18
N MET A 292 2.52 14.75 0.75
CA MET A 292 1.39 14.06 0.12
C MET A 292 0.18 14.99 0.05
N PHE A 293 -0.20 15.55 1.21
CA PHE A 293 -1.38 16.41 1.34
C PHE A 293 -1.26 17.74 0.57
N ARG A 294 -0.03 18.21 0.33
CA ARG A 294 0.27 19.42 -0.45
C ARG A 294 0.38 19.17 -1.95
N LEU A 295 0.84 17.99 -2.37
CA LEU A 295 0.91 17.62 -3.80
C LEU A 295 -0.45 17.15 -4.32
N ASP A 296 -1.28 16.51 -3.49
CA ASP A 296 -2.67 16.16 -3.81
C ASP A 296 -3.62 16.62 -2.69
N PRO A 297 -4.16 17.85 -2.79
CA PRO A 297 -5.16 18.36 -1.84
C PRO A 297 -6.51 17.63 -1.84
N THR A 298 -6.70 16.58 -2.66
CA THR A 298 -7.90 15.72 -2.60
C THR A 298 -7.75 14.56 -1.62
N VAL A 299 -6.52 14.30 -1.15
CA VAL A 299 -6.21 13.40 -0.03
C VAL A 299 -6.45 14.16 1.29
N PRO A 300 -7.34 13.67 2.19
CA PRO A 300 -7.53 14.29 3.49
C PRO A 300 -6.23 14.27 4.32
N PRO A 301 -5.83 15.40 4.97
CA PRO A 301 -4.60 15.50 5.75
C PRO A 301 -4.72 14.76 7.10
N LEU A 302 -4.67 13.43 7.02
CA LEU A 302 -4.80 12.50 8.14
C LEU A 302 -3.45 11.82 8.40
N PRO A 303 -2.57 12.40 9.25
CA PRO A 303 -1.27 11.82 9.56
C PRO A 303 -1.38 10.46 10.24
N PHE A 304 -0.32 9.67 10.18
CA PHE A 304 -0.29 8.32 10.76
C PHE A 304 -0.40 8.36 12.30
N ASN A 305 -1.41 7.68 12.85
CA ASN A 305 -1.68 7.66 14.28
C ASN A 305 -0.92 6.55 15.03
N GLU A 306 0.28 6.86 15.51
CA GLU A 306 1.13 5.96 16.31
C GLU A 306 0.43 5.40 17.57
N ALA A 307 -0.46 6.16 18.21
CA ALA A 307 -1.12 5.73 19.43
C ALA A 307 -2.17 4.64 19.17
N VAL A 308 -2.82 4.67 18.01
CA VAL A 308 -3.69 3.58 17.53
C VAL A 308 -2.85 2.38 17.10
N TYR A 309 -1.79 2.61 16.30
CA TYR A 309 -0.94 1.51 15.81
C TYR A 309 -0.24 0.73 16.93
N SER A 310 0.25 1.44 17.94
CA SER A 310 1.00 0.87 19.08
C SER A 310 0.10 0.34 20.21
N SER A 311 -1.23 0.39 20.06
CA SER A 311 -2.16 0.03 21.12
C SER A 311 -2.19 -1.47 21.37
N SER A 312 -1.90 -1.89 22.60
CA SER A 312 -2.03 -3.28 23.07
C SER A 312 -3.40 -3.58 23.68
N THR A 313 -4.39 -2.68 23.52
CA THR A 313 -5.75 -2.91 24.03
C THR A 313 -6.37 -4.19 23.43
N PRO A 314 -7.10 -4.99 24.23
CA PRO A 314 -7.94 -6.07 23.70
C PRO A 314 -8.95 -5.52 22.69
N LEU A 315 -9.31 -6.34 21.70
CA LEU A 315 -10.19 -5.96 20.60
C LEU A 315 -11.47 -6.81 20.59
N ARG A 316 -12.55 -6.23 20.10
CA ARG A 316 -13.83 -6.86 19.76
C ARG A 316 -13.81 -7.20 18.27
N ILE A 317 -13.47 -8.44 17.96
CA ILE A 317 -13.14 -8.92 16.62
C ILE A 317 -14.34 -9.68 16.06
N GLY A 318 -15.00 -9.12 15.05
CA GLY A 318 -15.98 -9.87 14.26
C GLY A 318 -15.28 -10.94 13.43
N TYR A 319 -15.85 -12.13 13.26
CA TYR A 319 -15.25 -13.15 12.38
C TYR A 319 -16.27 -13.94 11.56
N TYR A 320 -15.86 -14.37 10.37
CA TYR A 320 -16.57 -15.34 9.52
C TYR A 320 -15.59 -16.16 8.68
N ASP A 321 -15.92 -17.43 8.39
CA ASP A 321 -15.14 -18.34 7.53
C ASP A 321 -15.73 -18.50 6.11
N THR A 322 -16.99 -18.11 5.91
CA THR A 322 -17.61 -18.03 4.57
C THR A 322 -18.47 -16.77 4.45
N ASP A 323 -18.53 -16.22 3.24
CA ASP A 323 -19.37 -15.07 2.90
C ASP A 323 -20.76 -15.46 2.38
N GLY A 324 -21.05 -16.77 2.32
CA GLY A 324 -22.28 -17.35 1.77
C GLY A 324 -22.39 -17.34 0.25
N TYR A 325 -21.48 -16.68 -0.47
CA TYR A 325 -21.52 -16.54 -1.93
C TYR A 325 -20.57 -17.51 -2.63
N PHE A 326 -19.30 -17.57 -2.19
CA PHE A 326 -18.30 -18.50 -2.73
C PHE A 326 -17.56 -19.21 -1.60
N LEU A 327 -17.69 -20.54 -1.52
CA LEU A 327 -17.02 -21.31 -0.49
C LEU A 327 -15.52 -21.39 -0.81
N LEU A 328 -14.68 -20.92 0.10
CA LEU A 328 -13.23 -20.96 -0.10
C LEU A 328 -12.65 -22.33 0.31
N PRO A 329 -11.45 -22.71 -0.20
CA PRO A 329 -10.83 -24.00 0.07
C PRO A 329 -10.69 -24.31 1.57
N PRO A 330 -10.66 -25.60 1.98
CA PRO A 330 -10.62 -26.01 3.39
C PRO A 330 -9.56 -25.28 4.23
N CYS A 331 -8.35 -25.13 3.67
CA CYS A 331 -7.24 -24.42 4.31
C CYS A 331 -7.55 -22.96 4.65
N MET A 332 -8.32 -22.23 3.83
CA MET A 332 -8.70 -20.83 4.13
C MET A 332 -9.61 -20.75 5.36
N ARG A 333 -10.55 -21.69 5.48
CA ARG A 333 -11.47 -21.77 6.63
C ARG A 333 -10.74 -22.22 7.89
N ARG A 334 -9.87 -23.24 7.77
CA ARG A 334 -8.97 -23.69 8.84
C ARG A 334 -8.13 -22.53 9.38
N ALA A 335 -7.48 -21.76 8.52
CA ALA A 335 -6.65 -20.62 8.91
C ALA A 335 -7.42 -19.53 9.69
N VAL A 336 -8.67 -19.25 9.31
CA VAL A 336 -9.54 -18.34 10.07
C VAL A 336 -9.88 -18.93 11.44
N HIS A 337 -10.18 -20.22 11.56
CA HIS A 337 -10.46 -20.88 12.84
C HIS A 337 -9.23 -20.97 13.77
N GLU A 338 -8.05 -21.27 13.22
CA GLU A 338 -6.77 -21.26 13.95
C GLU A 338 -6.47 -19.85 14.47
N THR A 339 -6.49 -18.84 13.58
CA THR A 339 -6.25 -17.43 13.94
C THR A 339 -7.25 -16.93 14.99
N ARG A 340 -8.54 -17.24 14.81
CA ARG A 340 -9.61 -16.95 15.80
C ARG A 340 -9.26 -17.52 17.18
N THR A 341 -8.77 -18.76 17.23
CA THR A 341 -8.46 -19.45 18.49
C THR A 341 -7.30 -18.75 19.21
N LEU A 342 -6.19 -18.49 18.51
CA LEU A 342 -5.03 -17.79 19.06
C LEU A 342 -5.38 -16.38 19.58
N LEU A 343 -6.23 -15.63 18.86
CA LEU A 343 -6.71 -14.31 19.29
C LEU A 343 -7.58 -14.41 20.55
N GLN A 344 -8.42 -15.44 20.65
CA GLN A 344 -9.26 -15.67 21.83
C GLN A 344 -8.42 -16.08 23.06
N GLU A 345 -7.35 -16.86 22.85
CA GLU A 345 -6.41 -17.28 23.91
C GLU A 345 -5.62 -16.11 24.52
N VAL A 346 -5.24 -15.10 23.73
CA VAL A 346 -4.58 -13.89 24.25
C VAL A 346 -5.55 -12.78 24.69
N GLY A 347 -6.85 -13.09 24.78
CA GLY A 347 -7.84 -12.25 25.45
C GLY A 347 -8.66 -11.30 24.56
N HIS A 348 -8.62 -11.44 23.23
CA HIS A 348 -9.55 -10.72 22.36
C HIS A 348 -10.96 -11.33 22.45
N THR A 349 -12.00 -10.50 22.24
CA THR A 349 -13.39 -10.95 22.20
C THR A 349 -13.77 -11.30 20.77
N LEU A 350 -13.98 -12.58 20.47
CA LEU A 350 -14.32 -13.07 19.12
C LEU A 350 -15.84 -13.21 18.97
N ILE A 351 -16.42 -12.49 18.00
CA ILE A 351 -17.86 -12.36 17.80
C ILE A 351 -18.22 -12.90 16.40
N PRO A 352 -19.14 -13.89 16.28
CA PRO A 352 -19.61 -14.33 14.98
C PRO A 352 -20.27 -13.18 14.22
N PHE A 353 -19.79 -12.91 13.00
CA PHE A 353 -20.36 -11.93 12.08
C PHE A 353 -20.86 -12.64 10.82
N VAL A 354 -21.85 -12.07 10.15
CA VAL A 354 -22.27 -12.53 8.80
C VAL A 354 -22.43 -11.29 7.93
N PRO A 355 -21.64 -11.15 6.85
CA PRO A 355 -21.73 -9.96 6.01
C PRO A 355 -23.05 -9.97 5.21
N PRO A 356 -23.87 -8.91 5.26
CA PRO A 356 -25.20 -8.93 4.67
C PRO A 356 -25.16 -9.02 3.14
N ARG A 357 -26.07 -9.83 2.59
CA ARG A 357 -26.54 -9.77 1.18
C ARG A 357 -25.43 -9.83 0.11
N ILE A 358 -24.43 -10.71 0.25
CA ILE A 358 -23.27 -10.75 -0.68
C ILE A 358 -23.65 -10.95 -2.15
N ASP A 359 -24.67 -11.76 -2.48
CA ASP A 359 -25.19 -11.84 -3.86
C ASP A 359 -25.60 -10.47 -4.44
N TYR A 360 -26.14 -9.57 -3.61
CA TYR A 360 -26.47 -8.21 -4.02
C TYR A 360 -25.21 -7.35 -4.22
N VAL A 361 -24.22 -7.50 -3.33
CA VAL A 361 -22.91 -6.84 -3.45
C VAL A 361 -22.20 -7.23 -4.73
N MET A 362 -22.12 -8.52 -5.04
CA MET A 362 -21.40 -9.01 -6.21
C MET A 362 -22.08 -8.61 -7.51
N ASN A 363 -23.39 -8.84 -7.62
CA ASN A 363 -24.11 -8.66 -8.87
C ASN A 363 -24.52 -7.20 -9.12
N GLU A 364 -25.21 -6.56 -8.17
CA GLU A 364 -25.84 -5.25 -8.39
C GLU A 364 -24.95 -4.07 -7.99
N LEU A 365 -23.96 -4.24 -7.08
CA LEU A 365 -23.08 -3.14 -6.65
C LEU A 365 -21.70 -3.18 -7.31
N PHE A 366 -20.96 -4.29 -7.18
CA PHE A 366 -19.59 -4.41 -7.67
C PHE A 366 -19.55 -4.58 -9.19
N MET A 367 -20.05 -5.69 -9.73
CA MET A 367 -19.92 -6.00 -11.16
C MET A 367 -20.62 -4.96 -12.04
N LYS A 368 -21.84 -4.55 -11.65
CA LYS A 368 -22.62 -3.55 -12.37
C LYS A 368 -22.03 -2.13 -12.28
N GLY A 369 -21.29 -1.82 -11.22
CA GLY A 369 -20.55 -0.57 -11.09
C GLY A 369 -19.24 -0.57 -11.88
N LEU A 370 -18.47 -1.66 -11.81
CA LEU A 370 -17.23 -1.84 -12.57
C LEU A 370 -17.47 -1.83 -14.08
N PHE A 371 -18.62 -2.35 -14.53
CA PHE A 371 -19.05 -2.38 -15.93
C PHE A 371 -20.29 -1.50 -16.17
N ALA A 372 -20.34 -0.32 -15.53
CA ALA A 372 -21.48 0.60 -15.62
C ALA A 372 -21.79 1.05 -17.07
N ASP A 373 -20.78 1.11 -17.93
CA ASP A 373 -20.85 1.38 -19.38
C ASP A 373 -21.09 0.12 -20.24
N GLY A 374 -21.40 -1.03 -19.62
CA GLY A 374 -21.47 -2.34 -20.27
C GLY A 374 -20.10 -2.95 -20.64
N GLY A 375 -18.99 -2.28 -20.25
CA GLY A 375 -17.61 -2.62 -20.57
C GLY A 375 -17.03 -1.88 -21.77
N ALA A 376 -17.70 -0.87 -22.33
CA ALA A 376 -17.27 -0.18 -23.55
C ALA A 376 -15.83 0.38 -23.47
N ALA A 377 -15.50 1.19 -22.46
CA ALA A 377 -14.19 1.81 -22.27
C ALA A 377 -13.09 0.83 -21.82
N LEU A 378 -13.45 -0.42 -21.50
CA LEU A 378 -12.50 -1.52 -21.37
C LEU A 378 -12.27 -2.20 -22.73
N LEU A 379 -13.33 -2.42 -23.51
CA LEU A 379 -13.29 -3.13 -24.79
C LEU A 379 -12.63 -2.31 -25.91
N GLU A 380 -12.80 -0.99 -25.91
CA GLU A 380 -12.12 -0.04 -26.80
C GLU A 380 -10.59 -0.24 -26.78
N LYS A 381 -10.02 -0.49 -25.59
CA LYS A 381 -8.58 -0.78 -25.40
C LYS A 381 -8.13 -2.10 -26.01
N PHE A 382 -9.07 -2.97 -26.40
CA PHE A 382 -8.83 -4.23 -27.10
C PHE A 382 -9.31 -4.19 -28.57
N GLU A 383 -9.54 -3.02 -29.16
CA GLU A 383 -9.79 -2.88 -30.60
C GLU A 383 -8.48 -2.85 -31.41
N LEU A 384 -7.43 -2.26 -30.82
CA LEU A 384 -6.08 -2.18 -31.41
C LEU A 384 -5.08 -3.18 -30.79
N ASP A 385 -5.56 -4.12 -29.97
CA ASP A 385 -4.71 -5.03 -29.19
C ASP A 385 -5.21 -6.48 -29.21
N THR A 386 -4.29 -7.43 -29.05
CA THR A 386 -4.58 -8.85 -28.96
C THR A 386 -4.86 -9.25 -27.52
N VAL A 387 -5.84 -10.13 -27.29
CA VAL A 387 -6.22 -10.54 -25.93
C VAL A 387 -5.33 -11.69 -25.45
N ASP A 388 -4.71 -11.48 -24.29
CA ASP A 388 -3.96 -12.50 -23.54
C ASP A 388 -4.77 -13.81 -23.34
N PRO A 389 -4.17 -15.00 -23.58
CA PRO A 389 -4.89 -16.28 -23.50
C PRO A 389 -5.58 -16.58 -22.16
N ASN A 390 -5.02 -16.14 -21.03
CA ASN A 390 -5.61 -16.37 -19.70
C ASN A 390 -6.82 -15.45 -19.46
N SER A 391 -6.84 -14.30 -20.12
CA SER A 391 -7.91 -13.30 -20.07
C SER A 391 -8.97 -13.51 -21.18
N CYS A 392 -8.65 -14.25 -22.24
CA CYS A 392 -9.50 -14.49 -23.41
C CYS A 392 -10.93 -14.93 -23.08
N SER A 393 -11.11 -15.90 -22.16
CA SER A 393 -12.46 -16.37 -21.76
C SER A 393 -13.30 -15.30 -21.03
N GLN A 394 -12.63 -14.36 -20.36
CA GLN A 394 -13.23 -13.25 -19.62
C GLN A 394 -13.65 -12.13 -20.60
N ILE A 395 -12.72 -11.68 -21.45
CA ILE A 395 -12.96 -10.61 -22.44
C ILE A 395 -13.99 -11.03 -23.49
N ASN A 396 -14.00 -12.30 -23.92
CA ASN A 396 -15.02 -12.79 -24.85
C ASN A 396 -16.43 -12.79 -24.25
N CYS A 397 -16.57 -12.90 -22.92
CA CYS A 397 -17.85 -12.71 -22.23
C CYS A 397 -18.27 -11.23 -22.20
N TYR A 398 -17.30 -10.32 -22.02
CA TYR A 398 -17.55 -8.88 -22.09
C TYR A 398 -17.97 -8.42 -23.49
N ARG A 399 -17.34 -8.96 -24.54
CA ARG A 399 -17.63 -8.68 -25.97
C ARG A 399 -19.00 -9.16 -26.46
N LEU A 400 -19.75 -9.94 -25.68
CA LEU A 400 -21.09 -10.40 -26.09
C LEU A 400 -22.05 -9.20 -26.29
N PRO A 401 -22.78 -9.12 -27.43
CA PRO A 401 -23.78 -8.08 -27.63
C PRO A 401 -24.85 -8.06 -26.52
N PHE A 402 -25.33 -6.87 -26.15
CA PHE A 402 -26.30 -6.67 -25.06
C PHE A 402 -27.50 -7.63 -25.08
N LEU A 403 -28.15 -7.77 -26.25
CA LEU A 403 -29.30 -8.66 -26.40
C LEU A 403 -28.93 -10.13 -26.15
N LEU A 404 -27.74 -10.56 -26.57
CA LEU A 404 -27.23 -11.91 -26.32
C LEU A 404 -26.87 -12.11 -24.83
N LYS A 405 -26.25 -11.12 -24.17
CA LYS A 405 -26.04 -11.13 -22.71
C LYS A 405 -27.37 -11.33 -21.97
N LYS A 406 -28.42 -10.59 -22.34
CA LYS A 406 -29.77 -10.70 -21.74
C LYS A 406 -30.45 -12.05 -22.02
N ILE A 407 -30.39 -12.57 -23.26
CA ILE A 407 -30.94 -13.88 -23.61
C ILE A 407 -30.23 -15.00 -22.83
N LEU A 408 -28.89 -15.01 -22.82
CA LEU A 408 -28.11 -16.00 -22.07
C LEU A 408 -28.36 -15.89 -20.56
N ALA A 409 -28.50 -14.67 -20.02
CA ALA A 409 -28.85 -14.48 -18.62
C ALA A 409 -30.23 -15.06 -18.28
N PHE A 410 -31.24 -14.85 -19.13
CA PHE A 410 -32.57 -15.45 -18.95
C PHE A 410 -32.51 -16.99 -19.00
N LEU A 411 -31.87 -17.55 -20.02
CA LEU A 411 -31.77 -19.01 -20.23
C LEU A 411 -30.97 -19.73 -19.14
N THR A 412 -29.91 -19.11 -18.62
CA THR A 412 -29.05 -19.73 -17.58
C THR A 412 -29.61 -19.60 -16.16
N LYS A 413 -30.55 -18.67 -15.92
CA LYS A 413 -31.10 -18.39 -14.58
C LYS A 413 -31.57 -19.62 -13.77
N PRO A 414 -32.27 -20.61 -14.36
CA PRO A 414 -32.77 -21.76 -13.60
C PRO A 414 -31.69 -22.76 -13.14
N LEU A 415 -30.49 -22.73 -13.75
CA LEU A 415 -29.41 -23.68 -13.48
C LEU A 415 -28.20 -23.01 -12.83
N PHE A 416 -27.87 -21.79 -13.23
CA PHE A 416 -26.66 -21.06 -12.83
C PHE A 416 -27.00 -19.61 -12.45
N PRO A 417 -27.68 -19.38 -11.30
CA PRO A 417 -28.21 -18.06 -10.94
C PRO A 417 -27.11 -17.00 -10.76
N ARG A 418 -25.92 -17.36 -10.22
CA ARG A 418 -24.78 -16.44 -10.14
C ARG A 418 -24.31 -15.99 -11.53
N PHE A 419 -24.15 -16.93 -12.48
CA PHE A 419 -23.73 -16.61 -13.85
C PHE A 419 -24.77 -15.79 -14.63
N SER A 420 -26.07 -16.08 -14.43
CA SER A 420 -27.18 -15.27 -14.95
C SER A 420 -27.17 -13.83 -14.42
N SER A 421 -26.84 -13.66 -13.14
CA SER A 421 -26.79 -12.35 -12.49
C SER A 421 -25.54 -11.56 -12.92
N TYR A 422 -24.40 -12.23 -13.04
CA TYR A 422 -23.16 -11.70 -13.64
C TYR A 422 -23.36 -11.22 -15.09
N LEU A 423 -24.02 -12.00 -15.95
CA LEU A 423 -24.35 -11.57 -17.32
C LEU A 423 -25.30 -10.35 -17.35
N ASN A 424 -26.21 -10.23 -16.38
CA ASN A 424 -27.05 -9.03 -16.22
C ASN A 424 -26.24 -7.81 -15.77
N ALA A 425 -25.28 -7.99 -14.86
CA ALA A 425 -24.39 -6.93 -14.38
C ALA A 425 -23.49 -6.39 -15.51
N LEU A 426 -23.00 -7.28 -16.38
CA LEU A 426 -22.25 -6.95 -17.60
C LEU A 426 -23.07 -6.24 -18.71
N CYS A 427 -24.34 -5.92 -18.43
CA CYS A 427 -25.15 -5.03 -19.25
C CYS A 427 -25.12 -3.56 -18.77
N GLY A 428 -24.42 -3.25 -17.67
CA GLY A 428 -24.26 -1.90 -17.15
C GLY A 428 -25.55 -1.18 -16.73
N VAL A 429 -25.53 0.14 -16.82
CA VAL A 429 -26.65 1.06 -16.58
C VAL A 429 -26.92 1.91 -17.82
N TRP A 430 -28.19 2.26 -18.03
CA TRP A 430 -28.70 2.80 -19.30
C TRP A 430 -28.98 4.30 -19.24
N SER A 431 -28.77 4.92 -18.08
CA SER A 431 -28.96 6.37 -17.89
C SER A 431 -28.17 6.91 -16.69
N PRO A 432 -27.87 8.22 -16.64
CA PRO A 432 -27.35 8.89 -15.44
C PRO A 432 -28.26 8.73 -14.21
N LYS A 433 -29.56 8.50 -14.41
CA LYS A 433 -30.52 8.18 -13.35
C LYS A 433 -30.21 6.81 -12.74
N GLU A 434 -30.09 5.76 -13.54
CA GLU A 434 -29.72 4.42 -13.06
C GLU A 434 -28.34 4.40 -12.40
N PHE A 435 -27.38 5.17 -12.91
CA PHE A 435 -26.06 5.34 -12.28
C PHE A 435 -26.16 6.02 -10.90
N SER A 436 -27.02 7.03 -10.78
CA SER A 436 -27.30 7.70 -9.49
C SER A 436 -28.02 6.78 -8.50
N GLU A 437 -28.95 5.95 -8.99
CA GLU A 437 -29.66 4.93 -8.19
C GLU A 437 -28.70 3.83 -7.71
N LEU A 438 -27.77 3.40 -8.55
CA LEU A 438 -26.67 2.49 -8.19
C LEU A 438 -25.77 3.09 -7.10
N HIS A 439 -25.34 4.34 -7.24
CA HIS A 439 -24.55 5.03 -6.22
C HIS A 439 -25.32 5.16 -4.89
N ALA A 440 -26.61 5.54 -4.95
CA ALA A 440 -27.46 5.63 -3.77
C ALA A 440 -27.63 4.26 -3.07
N ALA A 441 -27.83 3.19 -3.84
CA ALA A 441 -27.94 1.83 -3.32
C ALA A 441 -26.63 1.35 -2.65
N LEU A 442 -25.48 1.66 -3.23
CA LEU A 442 -24.16 1.40 -2.66
C LEU A 442 -23.98 2.13 -1.32
N MET A 443 -24.41 3.39 -1.22
CA MET A 443 -24.37 4.17 0.02
C MET A 443 -25.38 3.68 1.07
N ILE A 444 -26.52 3.11 0.67
CA ILE A 444 -27.46 2.41 1.57
C ILE A 444 -26.82 1.13 2.11
N TYR A 445 -26.19 0.32 1.26
CA TYR A 445 -25.50 -0.90 1.69
C TYR A 445 -24.36 -0.62 2.69
N ARG A 446 -23.55 0.42 2.45
CA ARG A 446 -22.54 0.88 3.42
C ARG A 446 -23.16 1.20 4.80
N ARG A 447 -24.34 1.83 4.84
CA ARG A 447 -25.05 2.15 6.10
C ARG A 447 -25.59 0.90 6.80
N GLU A 448 -26.11 -0.08 6.06
CA GLU A 448 -26.54 -1.39 6.59
C GLU A 448 -25.37 -2.13 7.24
N PHE A 449 -24.24 -2.26 6.53
CA PHE A 449 -23.04 -2.92 7.04
C PHE A 449 -22.47 -2.22 8.30
N LEU A 450 -22.39 -0.88 8.28
CA LEU A 450 -21.99 -0.07 9.44
C LEU A 450 -22.97 -0.20 10.61
N SER A 451 -24.25 -0.48 10.37
CA SER A 451 -25.23 -0.71 11.44
C SER A 451 -25.03 -2.07 12.09
N GLY A 452 -24.80 -3.13 11.30
CA GLY A 452 -24.43 -4.45 11.82
C GLY A 452 -23.13 -4.41 12.65
N TRP A 453 -22.12 -3.70 12.15
CA TRP A 453 -20.84 -3.47 12.84
C TRP A 453 -21.02 -2.77 14.21
N ARG A 454 -21.84 -1.71 14.26
CA ARG A 454 -22.12 -0.96 15.49
C ARG A 454 -22.99 -1.74 16.48
N ASN A 455 -23.99 -2.48 16.00
CA ASN A 455 -24.89 -3.27 16.86
C ASN A 455 -24.15 -4.41 17.59
N LEU A 456 -23.02 -4.86 17.05
CA LEU A 456 -22.12 -5.83 17.68
C LEU A 456 -20.91 -5.19 18.38
N ASP A 457 -20.78 -3.86 18.29
CA ASP A 457 -19.69 -3.08 18.88
C ASP A 457 -18.30 -3.61 18.47
N LEU A 458 -18.04 -3.72 17.16
CA LEU A 458 -16.78 -4.28 16.63
C LEU A 458 -15.68 -3.21 16.49
N ASP A 459 -14.44 -3.60 16.74
CA ASP A 459 -13.24 -2.81 16.40
C ASP A 459 -12.72 -3.16 14.98
N VAL A 460 -12.74 -4.44 14.64
CA VAL A 460 -12.17 -5.03 13.41
C VAL A 460 -12.90 -6.30 13.00
N ILE A 461 -12.68 -6.77 11.77
CA ILE A 461 -13.14 -8.07 11.26
C ILE A 461 -11.96 -8.96 10.80
N LEU A 462 -12.01 -10.23 11.21
CA LEU A 462 -11.22 -11.35 10.69
C LEU A 462 -12.05 -12.13 9.66
N CYS A 463 -11.49 -12.35 8.46
CA CYS A 463 -12.17 -13.08 7.40
C CYS A 463 -11.17 -13.80 6.47
N PRO A 464 -11.59 -14.76 5.65
CA PRO A 464 -10.68 -15.39 4.68
C PRO A 464 -10.39 -14.45 3.51
N VAL A 465 -9.17 -14.55 2.96
CA VAL A 465 -8.83 -14.11 1.60
C VAL A 465 -8.85 -15.31 0.66
N LEU A 466 -8.98 -15.09 -0.64
CA LEU A 466 -8.82 -16.16 -1.62
C LEU A 466 -7.36 -16.65 -1.65
N GLY A 467 -7.20 -17.96 -1.44
CA GLY A 467 -5.96 -18.72 -1.58
C GLY A 467 -6.28 -20.22 -1.60
N PRO A 468 -5.26 -21.11 -1.67
CA PRO A 468 -3.85 -20.81 -1.91
C PRO A 468 -3.64 -20.41 -3.38
N ALA A 469 -2.39 -20.29 -3.85
CA ALA A 469 -2.12 -19.91 -5.23
C ALA A 469 -2.80 -20.83 -6.26
N PHE A 470 -3.52 -20.23 -7.21
CA PHE A 470 -4.20 -20.95 -8.29
C PHE A 470 -3.24 -21.40 -9.38
N THR A 471 -3.52 -22.53 -10.02
CA THR A 471 -2.88 -22.99 -11.25
C THR A 471 -3.05 -21.94 -12.36
N LEU A 472 -2.01 -21.73 -13.17
CA LEU A 472 -1.98 -20.70 -14.23
C LEU A 472 -3.20 -20.76 -15.16
N GLY A 473 -3.74 -19.61 -15.55
CA GLY A 473 -4.88 -19.50 -16.46
C GLY A 473 -6.25 -19.84 -15.86
N TYR A 474 -6.34 -20.23 -14.58
CA TYR A 474 -7.61 -20.37 -13.85
C TYR A 474 -8.22 -19.07 -13.31
N PRO A 475 -7.47 -18.05 -12.86
CA PRO A 475 -8.05 -16.82 -12.31
C PRO A 475 -9.09 -16.14 -13.22
N GLY A 476 -8.76 -15.94 -14.50
CA GLY A 476 -9.67 -15.36 -15.51
C GLY A 476 -10.95 -16.19 -15.77
N ARG A 477 -11.01 -17.43 -15.26
CA ARG A 477 -12.15 -18.36 -15.37
C ARG A 477 -12.98 -18.44 -14.08
N LEU A 478 -12.56 -17.79 -12.99
CA LEU A 478 -13.08 -18.00 -11.62
C LEU A 478 -13.44 -16.69 -10.88
N ILE A 479 -13.90 -15.67 -11.61
CA ILE A 479 -14.25 -14.33 -11.09
C ILE A 479 -15.19 -14.30 -9.86
N ALA A 480 -15.97 -15.35 -9.60
CA ALA A 480 -16.79 -15.44 -8.38
C ALA A 480 -15.97 -15.68 -7.09
N ALA A 481 -14.75 -16.20 -7.18
CA ALA A 481 -13.90 -16.58 -6.05
C ALA A 481 -13.28 -15.38 -5.28
N VAL A 482 -13.28 -14.19 -5.89
CA VAL A 482 -12.72 -12.94 -5.33
C VAL A 482 -13.77 -12.07 -4.63
N SER A 483 -14.92 -12.67 -4.28
CA SER A 483 -16.02 -12.06 -3.54
C SER A 483 -15.60 -11.54 -2.16
N SER A 484 -14.82 -12.34 -1.43
CA SER A 484 -14.26 -11.97 -0.12
C SER A 484 -13.33 -10.75 -0.15
N THR A 485 -12.70 -10.44 -1.30
CA THR A 485 -11.91 -9.22 -1.46
C THR A 485 -12.73 -8.05 -2.01
N MET A 486 -13.61 -8.29 -3.01
CA MET A 486 -14.43 -7.27 -3.67
C MET A 486 -15.40 -6.55 -2.72
N LEU A 487 -15.95 -7.25 -1.72
CA LEU A 487 -16.78 -6.68 -0.65
C LEU A 487 -16.19 -5.40 -0.05
N TYR A 488 -14.89 -5.43 0.30
CA TYR A 488 -14.22 -4.32 0.98
C TYR A 488 -13.82 -3.17 0.06
N ASN A 489 -13.83 -3.37 -1.26
CA ASN A 489 -13.77 -2.28 -2.24
C ASN A 489 -15.13 -1.57 -2.35
N VAL A 490 -16.26 -2.30 -2.39
CA VAL A 490 -17.61 -1.70 -2.35
C VAL A 490 -17.81 -0.91 -1.06
N LEU A 491 -17.43 -1.47 0.08
CA LEU A 491 -17.54 -0.80 1.38
C LEU A 491 -16.59 0.40 1.54
N ASN A 492 -15.48 0.43 0.79
CA ASN A 492 -14.35 1.35 0.98
C ASN A 492 -13.72 1.28 2.38
N PHE A 493 -13.49 0.06 2.88
CA PHE A 493 -12.88 -0.19 4.21
C PHE A 493 -11.41 -0.57 4.02
N PRO A 494 -10.47 -0.17 4.90
CA PRO A 494 -9.11 -0.69 4.88
C PRO A 494 -9.14 -2.20 5.10
N ALA A 495 -8.45 -2.93 4.23
CA ALA A 495 -8.35 -4.38 4.29
C ALA A 495 -6.91 -4.79 4.00
N GLY A 496 -6.30 -5.56 4.89
CA GLY A 496 -4.97 -6.11 4.71
C GLY A 496 -4.95 -7.63 4.83
N VAL A 497 -3.87 -8.24 4.34
CA VAL A 497 -3.64 -9.67 4.32
C VAL A 497 -2.38 -10.01 5.10
N VAL A 498 -2.43 -11.10 5.85
CA VAL A 498 -1.31 -11.64 6.66
C VAL A 498 -1.23 -13.16 6.44
N PRO A 499 -0.07 -13.72 6.06
CA PRO A 499 0.13 -15.17 5.99
C PRO A 499 0.20 -15.77 7.40
N VAL A 500 -0.52 -16.88 7.63
CA VAL A 500 -0.64 -17.49 8.97
C VAL A 500 -0.33 -18.98 9.03
N THR A 501 -0.50 -19.71 7.94
CA THR A 501 -0.26 -21.16 7.89
C THR A 501 0.12 -21.58 6.46
N THR A 502 0.35 -22.86 6.22
CA THR A 502 0.52 -23.44 4.88
C THR A 502 -0.55 -24.50 4.62
N VAL A 503 -0.74 -24.89 3.37
CA VAL A 503 -1.65 -25.98 2.99
C VAL A 503 -1.09 -27.33 3.45
N THR A 504 -1.90 -28.12 4.14
CA THR A 504 -1.57 -29.48 4.59
C THR A 504 -2.16 -30.53 3.65
N GLU A 505 -1.65 -31.76 3.72
CA GLU A 505 -2.23 -32.91 3.01
C GLU A 505 -3.71 -33.12 3.37
N ALA A 506 -4.07 -32.87 4.64
CA ALA A 506 -5.46 -32.96 5.10
C ALA A 506 -6.36 -31.89 4.45
N ASP A 507 -5.85 -30.71 4.11
CA ASP A 507 -6.63 -29.72 3.36
C ASP A 507 -6.89 -30.17 1.91
N GLU A 508 -5.91 -30.83 1.28
CA GLU A 508 -6.02 -31.36 -0.08
C GLU A 508 -6.90 -32.62 -0.17
N GLU A 509 -6.90 -33.47 0.86
CA GLU A 509 -7.88 -34.55 1.00
C GLU A 509 -9.31 -33.98 1.14
N ASN A 510 -9.50 -33.02 2.05
CA ASN A 510 -10.79 -32.34 2.22
C ASN A 510 -11.25 -31.59 0.96
N LEU A 511 -10.33 -31.11 0.12
CA LEU A 511 -10.65 -30.46 -1.16
C LEU A 511 -11.30 -31.42 -2.17
N LYS A 512 -11.06 -32.74 -2.06
CA LYS A 512 -11.74 -33.75 -2.92
C LYS A 512 -13.25 -33.78 -2.69
N HIS A 513 -13.70 -33.39 -1.49
CA HIS A 513 -15.11 -33.30 -1.11
C HIS A 513 -15.74 -31.90 -1.33
N TYR A 514 -15.03 -30.97 -1.98
CA TYR A 514 -15.54 -29.64 -2.26
C TYR A 514 -16.68 -29.66 -3.30
N THR A 515 -17.86 -29.15 -2.91
CA THR A 515 -19.03 -28.96 -3.80
C THR A 515 -19.28 -27.49 -4.16
N GLY A 516 -18.84 -26.57 -3.31
CA GLY A 516 -19.29 -25.17 -3.29
C GLY A 516 -20.74 -25.01 -2.81
N HIS A 517 -21.20 -23.75 -2.83
CA HIS A 517 -22.55 -23.35 -2.38
C HIS A 517 -23.61 -23.47 -3.48
N TYR A 518 -23.21 -23.34 -4.74
CA TYR A 518 -24.11 -23.30 -5.90
C TYR A 518 -23.91 -24.50 -6.86
N GLY A 519 -22.78 -25.20 -6.76
CA GLY A 519 -22.48 -26.37 -7.62
C GLY A 519 -22.37 -26.02 -9.11
N ASP A 520 -22.11 -24.75 -9.44
CA ASP A 520 -22.07 -24.22 -10.80
C ASP A 520 -20.67 -24.41 -11.46
N PRO A 521 -20.45 -23.97 -12.71
CA PRO A 521 -19.16 -24.12 -13.38
C PRO A 521 -17.98 -23.33 -12.78
N TRP A 522 -18.22 -22.44 -11.81
CA TRP A 522 -17.14 -21.83 -11.02
C TRP A 522 -16.79 -22.72 -9.83
N ASP A 523 -17.78 -23.17 -9.05
CA ASP A 523 -17.53 -24.08 -7.92
C ASP A 523 -16.80 -25.35 -8.38
N ARG A 524 -17.27 -26.00 -9.47
CA ARG A 524 -16.66 -27.22 -10.02
C ARG A 524 -15.20 -27.06 -10.47
N ARG A 525 -14.77 -25.82 -10.77
CA ARG A 525 -13.39 -25.53 -11.22
C ARG A 525 -12.44 -25.17 -10.08
N LEU A 526 -12.94 -24.86 -8.88
CA LEU A 526 -12.08 -24.46 -7.75
C LEU A 526 -11.06 -25.56 -7.42
N ARG A 527 -11.48 -26.83 -7.37
CA ARG A 527 -10.57 -27.95 -7.13
C ARG A 527 -9.42 -27.97 -8.15
N GLN A 528 -9.73 -27.89 -9.45
CA GLN A 528 -8.72 -27.91 -10.53
C GLN A 528 -7.78 -26.70 -10.51
N ALA A 529 -8.26 -25.55 -10.01
CA ALA A 529 -7.41 -24.38 -9.80
C ALA A 529 -6.48 -24.54 -8.59
N VAL A 530 -6.90 -25.25 -7.54
CA VAL A 530 -6.16 -25.34 -6.28
C VAL A 530 -5.26 -26.57 -6.20
N GLU A 531 -5.64 -27.71 -6.74
CA GLU A 531 -4.95 -29.02 -6.68
C GLU A 531 -3.43 -28.93 -6.95
N GLY A 532 -2.65 -29.68 -6.17
CA GLY A 532 -1.19 -29.58 -6.13
C GLY A 532 -0.71 -28.34 -5.36
N ALA A 533 -1.27 -28.10 -4.17
CA ALA A 533 -0.98 -26.90 -3.37
C ALA A 533 -0.39 -27.14 -1.96
N VAL A 534 -0.15 -28.39 -1.53
CA VAL A 534 0.51 -28.68 -0.24
C VAL A 534 1.82 -27.90 -0.10
N GLY A 535 2.03 -27.32 1.08
CA GLY A 535 3.17 -26.45 1.39
C GLY A 535 3.04 -24.99 0.95
N LEU A 536 2.10 -24.63 0.07
CA LEU A 536 1.87 -23.24 -0.33
C LEU A 536 1.29 -22.39 0.82
N PRO A 537 1.52 -21.07 0.82
CA PRO A 537 1.06 -20.18 1.88
C PRO A 537 -0.46 -20.06 1.92
N VAL A 538 -0.95 -19.81 3.12
CA VAL A 538 -2.35 -19.59 3.46
C VAL A 538 -2.43 -18.35 4.36
N ALA A 539 -3.33 -17.43 4.00
CA ALA A 539 -3.43 -16.13 4.63
C ALA A 539 -4.86 -15.82 5.08
N VAL A 540 -4.99 -14.84 5.97
CA VAL A 540 -6.28 -14.28 6.42
C VAL A 540 -6.33 -12.79 6.12
N GLN A 541 -7.55 -12.26 5.99
CA GLN A 541 -7.83 -10.85 5.74
C GLN A 541 -8.30 -10.18 7.04
N CYS A 542 -7.59 -9.10 7.40
CA CYS A 542 -7.89 -8.21 8.52
C CYS A 542 -8.55 -6.94 7.98
N VAL A 543 -9.62 -6.46 8.61
CA VAL A 543 -10.40 -5.30 8.14
C VAL A 543 -10.73 -4.37 9.31
N ALA A 544 -10.66 -3.06 9.09
CA ALA A 544 -11.15 -2.04 10.02
C ALA A 544 -12.16 -1.11 9.33
N LEU A 545 -12.70 -0.12 10.06
CA LEU A 545 -13.57 0.92 9.49
C LEU A 545 -12.79 1.89 8.57
N PRO A 546 -13.47 2.64 7.68
CA PRO A 546 -12.83 3.65 6.84
C PRO A 546 -11.99 4.64 7.65
N TRP A 547 -10.82 5.01 7.13
CA TRP A 547 -9.82 5.88 7.77
C TRP A 547 -9.21 5.31 9.07
N GLN A 548 -9.27 3.99 9.28
CA GLN A 548 -8.65 3.28 10.41
C GLN A 548 -7.55 2.31 9.95
N GLU A 549 -6.72 2.73 8.98
CA GLU A 549 -5.57 1.95 8.50
C GLU A 549 -4.63 1.54 9.64
N GLU A 550 -4.42 2.42 10.62
CA GLU A 550 -3.56 2.18 11.78
C GLU A 550 -4.13 1.10 12.71
N LEU A 551 -5.46 1.02 12.85
CA LEU A 551 -6.15 -0.04 13.60
C LEU A 551 -6.12 -1.37 12.82
N CYS A 552 -6.29 -1.30 11.49
CA CYS A 552 -6.12 -2.46 10.60
C CYS A 552 -4.70 -3.03 10.73
N LEU A 553 -3.67 -2.18 10.69
CA LEU A 553 -2.26 -2.55 10.86
C LEU A 553 -1.97 -3.07 12.28
N ARG A 554 -2.53 -2.45 13.33
CA ARG A 554 -2.45 -2.94 14.73
C ARG A 554 -3.05 -4.34 14.87
N PHE A 555 -4.12 -4.65 14.14
CA PHE A 555 -4.72 -5.98 14.15
C PHE A 555 -3.93 -6.99 13.31
N MET A 556 -3.47 -6.60 12.11
CA MET A 556 -2.59 -7.41 11.26
C MET A 556 -1.32 -7.85 12.02
N LYS A 557 -0.71 -6.93 12.76
CA LYS A 557 0.50 -7.20 13.57
C LYS A 557 0.24 -8.18 14.72
N GLU A 558 -0.97 -8.18 15.29
CA GLU A 558 -1.37 -9.17 16.30
C GLU A 558 -1.47 -10.56 15.68
N VAL A 559 -2.13 -10.67 14.52
CA VAL A 559 -2.26 -11.92 13.76
C VAL A 559 -0.89 -12.48 13.33
N GLU A 560 -0.02 -11.61 12.80
CA GLU A 560 1.36 -11.94 12.43
C GLU A 560 2.15 -12.48 13.64
N ARG A 561 2.13 -11.76 14.76
CA ARG A 561 2.81 -12.14 16.01
C ARG A 561 2.36 -13.51 16.52
N LEU A 562 1.06 -13.79 16.46
CA LEU A 562 0.47 -15.05 16.92
C LEU A 562 0.82 -16.22 16.01
N ALA A 563 0.70 -16.06 14.69
CA ALA A 563 1.06 -17.10 13.72
C ALA A 563 2.57 -17.44 13.75
N GLN A 564 3.44 -16.43 13.86
CA GLN A 564 4.88 -16.65 14.06
C GLN A 564 5.19 -17.39 15.38
N GLY A 565 4.40 -17.14 16.44
CA GLY A 565 4.50 -17.86 17.71
C GLY A 565 4.11 -19.33 17.59
N GLN A 566 2.95 -19.62 16.99
CA GLN A 566 2.46 -20.98 16.74
C GLN A 566 3.45 -21.79 15.88
N LYS A 567 4.02 -21.17 14.83
CA LYS A 567 5.02 -21.82 13.98
C LYS A 567 6.26 -22.25 14.78
N LYS A 568 6.84 -21.35 15.58
CA LYS A 568 8.02 -21.67 16.42
C LYS A 568 7.73 -22.78 17.42
N GLN A 569 6.59 -22.75 18.10
CA GLN A 569 6.19 -23.82 19.02
C GLN A 569 6.05 -25.17 18.30
N THR A 570 5.55 -25.17 17.05
CA THR A 570 5.44 -26.39 16.24
C THR A 570 6.81 -26.95 15.86
N GLU A 571 7.74 -26.08 15.44
CA GLU A 571 9.13 -26.43 15.11
C GLU A 571 9.91 -26.93 16.34
N GLU A 572 9.76 -26.28 17.50
CA GLU A 572 10.36 -26.69 18.78
C GLU A 572 9.82 -28.06 19.25
N ASN A 573 8.51 -28.29 19.15
CA ASN A 573 7.89 -29.57 19.49
C ASN A 573 8.35 -30.71 18.56
N LEU A 574 8.52 -30.46 17.27
CA LEU A 574 9.07 -31.43 16.32
C LEU A 574 10.54 -31.79 16.63
N GLN A 575 11.33 -30.86 17.15
CA GLN A 575 12.72 -31.11 17.54
C GLN A 575 12.85 -31.90 18.87
N HIS A 576 11.87 -31.78 19.77
CA HIS A 576 11.87 -32.51 21.06
C HIS A 576 11.11 -33.85 21.01
N GLY A 577 10.11 -33.97 20.13
CA GLY A 577 9.33 -35.19 19.89
C GLY A 577 10.04 -36.15 18.92
N GLY A 578 11.14 -36.75 19.36
CA GLY A 578 12.10 -37.46 18.49
C GLY A 578 11.53 -38.60 17.62
N ALA A 579 11.37 -38.32 16.32
CA ALA A 579 11.36 -39.30 15.24
C ALA A 579 12.02 -38.68 13.99
N GLN A 580 13.07 -39.30 13.44
CA GLN A 580 13.60 -38.91 12.14
C GLN A 580 12.63 -39.36 11.03
N ALA A 581 11.91 -38.42 10.45
CA ALA A 581 11.27 -38.56 9.15
C ALA A 581 12.07 -37.74 8.14
N ASP A 582 12.79 -38.41 7.23
CA ASP A 582 13.58 -37.75 6.18
C ASP A 582 12.65 -37.18 5.09
N VAL A 583 12.11 -35.98 5.35
CA VAL A 583 11.36 -35.21 4.35
C VAL A 583 12.34 -34.52 3.40
N HIS A 584 12.59 -35.13 2.24
CA HIS A 584 13.36 -34.53 1.15
C HIS A 584 12.61 -33.34 0.54
N THR A 585 12.73 -32.18 1.17
CA THR A 585 12.08 -30.91 0.73
C THR A 585 13.01 -30.07 -0.15
N GLU A 586 13.46 -30.64 -1.28
CA GLU A 586 14.42 -30.03 -2.24
C GLU A 586 13.91 -28.76 -2.98
N GLY A 587 12.76 -28.20 -2.56
CA GLY A 587 12.26 -26.89 -3.00
C GLY A 587 12.14 -25.84 -1.89
N GLN A 588 12.38 -26.19 -0.62
CA GLN A 588 12.28 -25.23 0.49
C GLN A 588 13.64 -24.66 0.93
N SER A 589 14.74 -25.38 0.70
CA SER A 589 16.10 -24.94 1.08
C SER A 589 16.46 -23.57 0.49
N ASP A 590 16.19 -23.39 -0.79
CA ASP A 590 16.72 -22.27 -1.56
C ASP A 590 15.87 -21.02 -1.30
N VAL A 591 14.54 -21.16 -1.23
CA VAL A 591 13.63 -20.07 -0.81
C VAL A 591 13.92 -19.65 0.64
N GLN A 592 14.18 -20.58 1.56
CA GLN A 592 14.57 -20.23 2.94
C GLN A 592 15.95 -19.57 3.01
N ALA A 593 16.91 -20.02 2.21
CA ALA A 593 18.24 -19.40 2.12
C ALA A 593 18.16 -17.98 1.52
N GLN A 594 17.33 -17.78 0.50
CA GLN A 594 17.11 -16.48 -0.16
C GLN A 594 16.38 -15.51 0.78
N ALA A 595 15.28 -15.94 1.40
CA ALA A 595 14.61 -15.17 2.45
C ALA A 595 15.55 -14.81 3.62
N SER A 596 16.46 -15.71 3.99
CA SER A 596 17.49 -15.43 5.00
C SER A 596 18.50 -14.36 4.56
N ARG A 597 18.96 -14.40 3.30
CA ARG A 597 19.85 -13.36 2.73
C ARG A 597 19.17 -11.99 2.73
N THR A 598 17.94 -11.91 2.21
CA THR A 598 17.21 -10.64 2.15
C THR A 598 16.83 -10.13 3.56
N THR A 599 16.60 -11.03 4.53
CA THR A 599 16.42 -10.65 5.94
C THR A 599 17.71 -10.03 6.52
N VAL A 600 18.88 -10.58 6.23
CA VAL A 600 20.17 -9.98 6.62
C VAL A 600 20.36 -8.60 5.99
N GLN A 601 20.04 -8.43 4.70
CA GLN A 601 20.10 -7.11 4.03
C GLN A 601 19.11 -6.10 4.62
N THR A 602 17.88 -6.54 4.93
CA THR A 602 16.86 -5.68 5.55
C THR A 602 17.34 -5.17 6.92
N ASN A 603 17.97 -6.05 7.71
CA ASN A 603 18.61 -5.66 8.98
C ASN A 603 19.79 -4.71 8.78
N ILE A 604 20.66 -4.96 7.79
CA ILE A 604 21.77 -4.04 7.43
C ILE A 604 21.22 -2.66 7.07
N LEU A 605 20.15 -2.58 6.28
CA LEU A 605 19.54 -1.31 5.87
C LEU A 605 18.93 -0.55 7.07
N MET A 606 18.25 -1.26 7.98
CA MET A 606 17.72 -0.70 9.22
C MET A 606 18.84 -0.18 10.15
N ASP A 607 19.96 -0.91 10.28
CA ASP A 607 21.12 -0.46 11.07
C ASP A 607 21.90 0.68 10.40
N VAL A 608 21.93 0.72 9.07
CA VAL A 608 22.40 1.88 8.29
C VAL A 608 21.56 3.11 8.60
N GLN A 609 20.22 3.01 8.57
CA GLN A 609 19.32 4.12 8.92
C GLN A 609 19.54 4.59 10.37
N ARG A 610 19.60 3.67 11.35
CA ARG A 610 19.90 4.00 12.76
C ARG A 610 21.24 4.73 12.90
N THR A 611 22.29 4.23 12.26
CA THR A 611 23.64 4.83 12.28
C THR A 611 23.63 6.23 11.64
N LEU A 612 22.89 6.40 10.54
CA LEU A 612 22.76 7.67 9.83
C LEU A 612 21.91 8.71 10.56
N ALA A 613 20.98 8.30 11.42
CA ALA A 613 20.26 9.20 12.32
C ALA A 613 21.16 9.64 13.50
N GLN A 614 21.87 8.70 14.14
CA GLN A 614 22.75 8.99 15.28
C GLN A 614 23.94 9.91 14.92
N THR A 615 24.48 9.77 13.71
CA THR A 615 25.66 10.53 13.27
C THR A 615 25.37 11.99 12.93
N ASP A 616 24.17 12.33 12.47
CA ASP A 616 23.79 13.72 12.20
C ASP A 616 23.45 14.49 13.50
N LEU A 617 22.93 13.81 14.52
CA LEU A 617 22.73 14.36 15.87
C LEU A 617 24.04 14.93 16.48
N VAL A 618 25.19 14.35 16.14
CA VAL A 618 26.52 14.82 16.55
C VAL A 618 26.96 16.06 15.76
N ALA A 619 26.47 16.24 14.53
CA ALA A 619 26.80 17.39 13.69
C ALA A 619 26.05 18.67 14.12
N ASP A 620 24.75 18.57 14.42
CA ASP A 620 23.96 19.75 14.80
C ASP A 620 24.40 20.34 16.16
N VAL A 621 24.89 19.51 17.10
CA VAL A 621 25.53 19.97 18.34
C VAL A 621 26.72 20.91 18.07
N GLN A 622 27.46 20.72 16.97
CA GLN A 622 28.55 21.63 16.60
C GLN A 622 28.03 23.02 16.22
N THR A 623 26.90 23.11 15.53
CA THR A 623 26.36 24.40 15.07
C THR A 623 25.85 25.27 16.23
N ASP A 624 25.35 24.67 17.30
CA ASP A 624 25.07 25.41 18.55
C ASP A 624 26.37 25.81 19.28
N VAL A 625 27.35 24.91 19.37
CA VAL A 625 28.66 25.18 20.03
C VAL A 625 29.50 26.25 19.29
N GLN A 626 29.18 26.56 18.02
CA GLN A 626 29.88 27.58 17.23
C GLN A 626 29.15 28.93 17.10
N LYS A 627 27.96 29.11 17.69
CA LYS A 627 27.27 30.42 17.74
C LYS A 627 27.99 31.39 18.69
N PRO A 628 28.45 32.58 18.22
CA PRO A 628 29.06 33.59 19.09
C PRO A 628 28.05 34.68 19.48
N GLY A 629 27.58 34.70 20.74
CA GLY A 629 26.78 35.85 21.23
C GLY A 629 26.06 35.66 22.57
N SER A 630 26.70 36.10 23.67
CA SER A 630 26.07 36.61 24.92
C SER A 630 27.11 36.77 26.05
N GLN A 631 28.02 37.75 25.92
CA GLN A 631 28.94 38.15 27.01
C GLN A 631 29.14 39.68 27.08
N THR A 632 28.04 40.44 27.01
CA THR A 632 28.08 41.92 27.11
C THR A 632 26.95 42.55 27.95
N ASP A 633 25.98 41.77 28.47
CA ASP A 633 24.81 42.29 29.20
C ASP A 633 24.90 42.17 30.73
N LEU A 634 26.10 42.36 31.29
CA LEU A 634 26.34 42.41 32.74
C LEU A 634 27.44 43.43 33.07
N LEU A 635 27.17 44.74 32.85
CA LEU A 635 27.74 45.93 33.55
C LEU A 635 27.50 47.25 32.78
N ALA A 636 26.29 47.83 32.84
CA ALA A 636 26.06 49.27 32.59
C ALA A 636 24.62 49.68 32.97
N ASP A 637 24.42 50.32 34.13
CA ASP A 637 23.11 50.92 34.47
C ASP A 637 23.26 52.14 35.40
N VAL A 638 23.83 53.23 34.86
CA VAL A 638 23.88 54.57 35.49
C VAL A 638 23.83 55.66 34.40
N GLN A 639 22.68 56.34 34.28
CA GLN A 639 22.49 57.80 34.11
C GLN A 639 23.61 58.62 33.38
N LEU A 640 23.36 59.40 32.31
CA LEU A 640 22.43 60.55 32.25
C LEU A 640 22.24 61.15 30.82
N HIS A 641 21.32 62.12 30.70
CA HIS A 641 20.77 62.82 29.51
C HIS A 641 21.68 63.26 28.32
N GLY A 642 21.11 63.31 27.10
CA GLY A 642 21.59 64.13 25.97
C GLY A 642 20.81 63.95 24.65
N HIS A 643 20.13 64.99 24.15
CA HIS A 643 19.34 65.06 22.90
C HIS A 643 19.61 66.45 22.23
N PRO A 644 19.21 66.77 20.97
CA PRO A 644 18.67 65.98 19.85
C PRO A 644 19.30 66.35 18.45
N GLN A 645 18.65 65.95 17.33
CA GLN A 645 18.79 66.48 15.93
C GLN A 645 20.14 66.22 15.19
N SER A 646 20.27 66.20 13.84
CA SER A 646 19.42 65.95 12.64
C SER A 646 20.36 65.87 11.39
N SER A 647 20.04 65.80 10.07
CA SER A 647 18.85 65.68 9.20
C SER A 647 19.30 65.53 7.71
N GLY A 648 18.57 64.80 6.85
CA GLY A 648 18.58 64.98 5.37
C GLY A 648 19.07 63.81 4.48
N PRO A 649 18.61 63.67 3.20
CA PRO A 649 18.95 62.57 2.27
C PRO A 649 19.66 63.03 0.96
N ASP A 650 20.03 62.11 0.04
CA ASP A 650 19.58 62.19 -1.39
C ASP A 650 19.81 60.93 -2.29
N MET A 651 19.35 61.04 -3.55
CA MET A 651 19.05 60.08 -4.65
C MET A 651 20.11 59.15 -5.32
N GLN A 652 19.55 58.19 -6.10
CA GLN A 652 20.10 57.34 -7.20
C GLN A 652 20.30 58.12 -8.54
N PRO A 653 21.04 57.65 -9.60
CA PRO A 653 20.63 56.52 -10.49
C PRO A 653 21.78 55.74 -11.20
N GLY A 654 21.47 54.94 -12.25
CA GLY A 654 22.43 54.25 -13.14
C GLY A 654 21.85 54.02 -14.56
N VAL A 655 22.57 53.35 -15.50
CA VAL A 655 22.03 52.87 -16.81
C VAL A 655 22.93 51.84 -17.55
N GLN A 656 22.32 51.16 -18.53
CA GLN A 656 22.70 50.02 -19.41
C GLN A 656 24.06 50.03 -20.17
N THR A 657 24.50 48.84 -20.64
CA THR A 657 24.82 48.57 -22.09
C THR A 657 24.96 47.06 -22.41
N GLN A 658 24.95 46.68 -23.70
CA GLN A 658 25.21 45.33 -24.26
C GLN A 658 26.35 45.39 -25.31
N LEU A 659 27.05 44.27 -25.63
CA LEU A 659 27.21 43.70 -27.00
C LEU A 659 28.43 42.74 -27.22
N THR A 660 28.18 41.65 -27.97
CA THR A 660 29.07 40.86 -28.87
C THR A 660 30.27 40.00 -28.37
N GLN A 661 30.59 38.99 -29.21
CA GLN A 661 31.69 38.00 -29.12
C GLN A 661 32.98 38.47 -29.83
N PRO A 662 34.02 37.62 -29.89
CA PRO A 662 34.44 37.12 -31.22
C PRO A 662 34.91 35.64 -31.28
N ASP A 663 35.00 35.09 -32.51
CA ASP A 663 35.54 33.77 -32.85
C ASP A 663 37.05 33.80 -33.22
N THR A 664 37.73 32.65 -33.12
CA THR A 664 38.92 32.30 -33.94
C THR A 664 39.05 30.78 -34.15
N GLU A 665 39.37 30.34 -35.37
CA GLU A 665 39.63 28.92 -35.72
C GLU A 665 41.11 28.51 -35.52
N THR A 666 41.41 27.20 -35.34
CA THR A 666 42.44 26.49 -36.13
C THR A 666 42.47 24.95 -35.91
N GLN A 667 42.73 24.23 -37.00
CA GLN A 667 43.20 22.83 -37.10
C GLN A 667 44.47 22.84 -38.02
N PRO A 668 45.18 21.73 -38.36
CA PRO A 668 44.85 20.29 -38.22
C PRO A 668 46.00 19.38 -37.70
N CYS A 669 45.73 18.06 -37.55
CA CYS A 669 46.51 16.95 -38.19
C CYS A 669 46.08 15.53 -37.72
N GLN A 670 46.37 14.54 -38.57
CA GLN A 670 46.14 13.08 -38.48
C GLN A 670 47.23 12.39 -39.35
N PRO A 671 47.58 11.07 -39.26
CA PRO A 671 46.63 9.95 -39.46
C PRO A 671 46.99 8.59 -38.76
N GLU A 672 46.44 7.50 -39.32
CA GLU A 672 46.74 6.04 -39.17
C GLU A 672 45.92 5.21 -38.15
N THR A 673 45.49 3.95 -38.39
CA THR A 673 45.29 3.15 -39.63
C THR A 673 44.43 1.89 -39.33
N GLN A 674 43.31 1.67 -40.05
CA GLN A 674 42.58 0.39 -40.37
C GLN A 674 42.21 -0.58 -39.19
N THR A 675 41.33 -1.60 -39.30
CA THR A 675 40.81 -2.39 -40.44
C THR A 675 39.38 -2.93 -40.16
N GLN A 676 38.65 -3.34 -41.21
CA GLN A 676 37.38 -4.06 -41.13
C GLN A 676 37.36 -5.22 -42.16
N PRO A 677 36.60 -6.31 -41.95
CA PRO A 677 36.25 -7.26 -43.02
C PRO A 677 34.73 -7.31 -43.31
N SER A 678 34.42 -7.40 -44.60
CA SER A 678 33.11 -7.29 -45.24
C SER A 678 32.19 -8.53 -45.15
N GLN A 679 30.90 -8.31 -45.43
CA GLN A 679 30.00 -9.28 -46.09
C GLN A 679 29.57 -8.73 -47.47
N PRO A 680 29.10 -9.59 -48.42
CA PRO A 680 28.71 -9.17 -49.77
C PRO A 680 27.19 -9.09 -50.04
N ASP A 681 26.78 -8.17 -50.92
CA ASP A 681 25.40 -8.03 -51.46
C ASP A 681 25.14 -8.88 -52.71
N VAL A 682 23.91 -9.42 -52.86
CA VAL A 682 23.20 -9.56 -54.15
C VAL A 682 21.67 -9.45 -53.98
N GLN A 683 21.09 -8.36 -54.50
CA GLN A 683 19.86 -8.16 -55.32
C GLN A 683 18.72 -9.25 -55.35
N THR A 684 17.43 -8.96 -55.60
CA THR A 684 16.80 -7.81 -56.32
C THR A 684 15.28 -7.62 -56.03
N GLN A 685 14.80 -6.36 -56.01
CA GLN A 685 13.50 -5.80 -56.49
C GLN A 685 12.12 -6.47 -56.21
N LEU A 686 11.13 -5.66 -55.79
CA LEU A 686 10.05 -5.15 -56.70
C LEU A 686 9.16 -4.01 -56.11
N THR A 687 9.12 -2.88 -56.84
CA THR A 687 8.10 -1.78 -56.92
C THR A 687 7.16 -1.42 -55.77
N GLN A 688 7.21 -0.13 -55.38
CA GLN A 688 6.04 0.69 -54.97
C GLN A 688 5.41 1.38 -56.20
N PRO A 689 4.18 1.93 -56.09
CA PRO A 689 3.67 3.00 -56.96
C PRO A 689 3.48 4.34 -56.21
N GLU A 690 4.02 5.43 -56.77
CA GLU A 690 3.66 6.81 -56.38
C GLU A 690 2.46 7.32 -57.19
N VAL A 691 1.64 8.21 -56.60
CA VAL A 691 0.79 9.18 -57.33
C VAL A 691 0.84 10.52 -56.60
N GLN A 692 1.00 11.61 -57.35
CA GLN A 692 1.11 12.98 -56.83
C GLN A 692 -0.26 13.65 -56.58
N PRO A 693 -0.33 14.71 -55.74
CA PRO A 693 -1.59 15.34 -55.33
C PRO A 693 -2.02 16.50 -56.24
N ASP A 694 -3.33 16.79 -56.30
CA ASP A 694 -3.83 18.15 -56.51
C ASP A 694 -5.33 18.31 -56.10
N VAL A 695 -5.82 19.56 -56.15
CA VAL A 695 -7.19 20.06 -55.86
C VAL A 695 -7.47 20.48 -54.41
N GLN A 696 -8.06 21.68 -54.27
CA GLN A 696 -8.14 22.47 -53.03
C GLN A 696 -9.59 22.86 -52.68
N THR A 697 -9.91 22.79 -51.38
CA THR A 697 -10.94 23.58 -50.62
C THR A 697 -12.31 23.92 -51.22
N GLN A 698 -13.38 23.60 -50.46
CA GLN A 698 -14.22 24.62 -49.79
C GLN A 698 -15.22 24.02 -48.78
N LEU A 699 -15.25 24.54 -47.55
CA LEU A 699 -16.45 25.09 -46.87
C LEU A 699 -16.16 25.56 -45.42
N THR A 700 -16.11 26.89 -45.27
CA THR A 700 -16.46 27.70 -44.07
C THR A 700 -16.15 27.19 -42.66
N GLN A 701 -15.19 27.85 -42.01
CA GLN A 701 -15.32 28.30 -40.61
C GLN A 701 -15.70 29.80 -40.59
N PRO A 702 -16.39 30.32 -39.56
CA PRO A 702 -16.56 31.75 -39.35
C PRO A 702 -15.46 32.32 -38.44
N GLU A 703 -14.61 33.20 -38.97
CA GLU A 703 -13.74 34.07 -38.14
C GLU A 703 -14.50 35.28 -37.60
N VAL A 704 -14.07 35.80 -36.44
CA VAL A 704 -14.30 37.19 -36.03
C VAL A 704 -12.98 37.73 -35.48
N GLN A 705 -12.44 38.78 -36.11
CA GLN A 705 -11.17 39.41 -35.76
C GLN A 705 -11.34 40.49 -34.68
N PRO A 706 -10.33 40.72 -33.81
CA PRO A 706 -10.27 41.87 -32.91
C PRO A 706 -9.28 42.96 -33.37
N ASP A 707 -9.77 44.20 -33.49
CA ASP A 707 -9.03 45.47 -33.62
C ASP A 707 -9.88 46.55 -32.90
N VAL A 708 -9.36 47.62 -32.26
CA VAL A 708 -8.00 48.19 -32.20
C VAL A 708 -7.75 48.86 -30.82
N GLN A 709 -6.48 48.84 -30.36
CA GLN A 709 -5.77 49.71 -29.38
C GLN A 709 -6.54 50.53 -28.27
N THR A 710 -6.08 50.42 -27.00
CA THR A 710 -5.26 51.46 -26.30
C THR A 710 -4.88 51.07 -24.85
N GLN A 711 -3.90 51.79 -24.26
CA GLN A 711 -3.38 51.72 -22.87
C GLN A 711 -2.99 53.17 -22.43
N PRO A 712 -2.60 53.50 -21.15
CA PRO A 712 -2.12 52.65 -20.04
C PRO A 712 -2.62 52.98 -18.60
N SER A 713 -1.93 52.41 -17.60
CA SER A 713 -1.63 52.93 -16.22
C SER A 713 -2.65 52.91 -15.06
N GLN A 714 -2.66 51.77 -14.33
CA GLN A 714 -2.22 51.60 -12.91
C GLN A 714 -2.97 52.27 -11.70
N PRO A 715 -2.71 51.86 -10.41
CA PRO A 715 -3.80 51.58 -9.45
C PRO A 715 -3.68 52.30 -8.08
N ASP A 716 -4.60 52.00 -7.14
CA ASP A 716 -4.28 51.92 -5.70
C ASP A 716 -5.37 51.22 -4.84
N VAL A 717 -5.06 51.01 -3.53
CA VAL A 717 -5.92 50.76 -2.33
C VAL A 717 -5.53 49.51 -1.49
N GLN A 718 -5.63 49.65 -0.16
CA GLN A 718 -4.84 48.90 0.84
C GLN A 718 -5.66 48.47 2.08
N THR A 719 -5.34 47.27 2.64
CA THR A 719 -5.45 46.85 4.07
C THR A 719 -6.77 46.87 4.89
N GLN A 720 -7.16 45.67 5.33
CA GLN A 720 -7.44 45.21 6.73
C GLN A 720 -8.73 45.55 7.54
N LEU A 721 -9.27 44.45 8.11
CA LEU A 721 -9.78 44.23 9.50
C LEU A 721 -10.69 45.26 10.21
N THR A 722 -11.89 44.83 10.61
CA THR A 722 -12.25 44.57 12.05
C THR A 722 -13.62 43.88 12.21
N GLN A 723 -13.84 43.24 13.37
CA GLN A 723 -15.18 42.85 13.87
C GLN A 723 -15.80 44.00 14.70
N PRO A 724 -17.11 43.94 14.99
CA PRO A 724 -17.50 44.04 16.41
C PRO A 724 -18.60 43.05 16.84
N GLU A 725 -18.94 43.09 18.13
CA GLU A 725 -19.76 42.13 18.89
C GLU A 725 -20.76 42.89 19.82
N VAL A 726 -21.75 42.19 20.40
CA VAL A 726 -22.58 42.60 21.58
C VAL A 726 -23.60 43.76 21.42
N GLN A 727 -24.90 43.40 21.23
CA GLN A 727 -26.10 43.73 22.08
C GLN A 727 -26.44 45.19 22.54
N PRO A 728 -27.63 45.48 23.17
CA PRO A 728 -28.90 44.71 23.31
C PRO A 728 -30.24 45.48 23.08
N ASP A 729 -31.36 44.73 23.14
CA ASP A 729 -32.68 45.02 23.77
C ASP A 729 -33.75 46.06 23.30
N VAL A 730 -34.96 45.50 23.07
CA VAL A 730 -36.30 45.88 23.62
C VAL A 730 -37.04 47.16 23.15
N GLN A 731 -38.22 46.99 22.51
CA GLN A 731 -39.56 47.39 23.02
C GLN A 731 -40.74 46.85 22.16
N THR A 732 -42.01 47.06 22.57
CA THR A 732 -43.18 46.23 22.16
C THR A 732 -44.48 47.01 21.86
N GLN A 733 -45.20 46.60 20.79
CA GLN A 733 -46.68 46.60 20.61
C GLN A 733 -47.51 47.92 20.78
N PRO A 734 -48.85 47.93 20.64
CA PRO A 734 -49.75 47.27 19.65
C PRO A 734 -50.83 48.22 19.05
N SER A 735 -51.61 47.77 18.05
CA SER A 735 -53.01 48.27 17.81
C SER A 735 -53.84 47.43 16.82
N GLN A 736 -55.14 47.28 17.11
CA GLN A 736 -56.26 46.71 16.29
C GLN A 736 -57.59 47.36 16.79
N PRO A 737 -58.82 47.12 16.23
CA PRO A 737 -59.31 46.02 15.36
C PRO A 737 -59.73 46.54 13.94
N ASP A 738 -60.87 46.30 13.24
CA ASP A 738 -62.16 45.63 13.53
C ASP A 738 -63.03 45.30 12.28
N MET A 739 -64.12 44.55 12.53
CA MET A 739 -65.31 44.22 11.71
C MET A 739 -65.24 43.17 10.57
N GLN A 740 -66.36 42.44 10.45
CA GLN A 740 -66.68 41.28 9.59
C GLN A 740 -68.19 41.36 9.19
N PRO A 741 -68.70 40.68 8.14
CA PRO A 741 -68.94 39.21 8.11
C PRO A 741 -68.61 38.57 6.70
N ASP A 742 -68.98 37.35 6.27
CA ASP A 742 -70.12 36.46 6.62
C ASP A 742 -69.99 34.97 6.17
N VAL A 743 -70.81 34.08 6.77
CA VAL A 743 -71.21 32.67 6.41
C VAL A 743 -70.17 31.51 6.40
N GLN A 744 -70.63 30.29 6.77
CA GLN A 744 -69.87 29.03 6.95
C GLN A 744 -70.57 27.79 6.34
N THR A 745 -69.80 26.71 6.07
CA THR A 745 -70.10 25.28 6.37
C THR A 745 -68.81 24.46 6.18
N GLN A 746 -68.11 24.00 7.22
CA GLN A 746 -68.32 22.78 8.04
C GLN A 746 -68.02 21.43 7.36
N LEU A 747 -67.05 20.70 7.94
CA LEU A 747 -66.84 19.25 7.88
C LEU A 747 -66.28 18.80 9.24
N THR A 748 -66.72 17.65 9.76
CA THR A 748 -66.57 17.29 11.19
C THR A 748 -65.96 15.91 11.38
N GLN A 749 -65.15 15.73 12.43
CA GLN A 749 -64.72 14.41 12.93
C GLN A 749 -65.86 13.69 13.68
N PRO A 750 -65.67 12.40 14.00
CA PRO A 750 -65.81 12.01 15.41
C PRO A 750 -64.75 11.02 15.92
N ASP A 751 -64.35 11.19 17.19
CA ASP A 751 -63.68 10.17 18.01
C ASP A 751 -64.71 9.33 18.77
N ILE A 752 -64.49 8.00 18.90
CA ILE A 752 -65.18 7.12 19.87
C ILE A 752 -64.18 6.07 20.40
N GLN A 753 -64.19 5.82 21.72
CA GLN A 753 -63.45 4.74 22.40
C GLN A 753 -64.37 3.55 22.75
N PRO A 754 -63.83 2.36 23.11
CA PRO A 754 -64.47 1.07 22.81
C PRO A 754 -65.39 0.51 23.90
N ASP A 755 -66.21 -0.50 23.54
CA ASP A 755 -66.43 -1.65 24.43
C ASP A 755 -66.94 -2.94 23.74
N VAL A 756 -66.34 -4.07 24.13
CA VAL A 756 -66.91 -5.44 24.33
C VAL A 756 -67.45 -6.33 23.15
N GLN A 757 -66.95 -7.58 23.14
CA GLN A 757 -67.48 -8.86 22.58
C GLN A 757 -67.48 -9.16 21.06
N THR A 758 -66.58 -10.07 20.66
CA THR A 758 -66.96 -11.44 20.19
C THR A 758 -65.78 -12.42 20.36
N GLN A 759 -66.02 -13.73 20.20
CA GLN A 759 -65.10 -14.82 20.60
C GLN A 759 -64.05 -15.22 19.52
N PRO A 760 -62.91 -15.79 19.92
CA PRO A 760 -61.89 -16.34 19.00
C PRO A 760 -62.18 -17.81 18.59
N THR A 761 -61.58 -18.24 17.49
CA THR A 761 -61.55 -19.66 17.07
C THR A 761 -60.12 -20.06 16.75
N GLN A 762 -59.60 -21.09 17.44
CA GLN A 762 -58.31 -21.72 17.12
C GLN A 762 -58.47 -22.75 15.97
N PRO A 763 -57.37 -23.38 15.53
CA PRO A 763 -57.09 -24.69 16.11
C PRO A 763 -55.66 -24.84 16.65
N ASP A 764 -55.54 -25.61 17.74
CA ASP A 764 -54.28 -26.00 18.38
C ASP A 764 -53.51 -27.05 17.57
N ILE A 765 -52.17 -27.04 17.69
CA ILE A 765 -51.37 -28.20 18.15
C ILE A 765 -50.14 -27.65 18.91
N GLU A 766 -49.95 -28.05 20.17
CA GLU A 766 -48.67 -27.91 20.89
C GLU A 766 -47.73 -29.09 20.58
N ILE A 767 -46.43 -28.83 20.41
CA ILE A 767 -45.36 -29.83 20.66
C ILE A 767 -44.19 -29.14 21.38
N GLN A 768 -43.64 -29.80 22.40
CA GLN A 768 -42.56 -29.30 23.27
C GLN A 768 -41.16 -29.47 22.64
N PRO A 769 -40.14 -28.70 23.10
CA PRO A 769 -38.77 -28.87 22.64
C PRO A 769 -38.08 -30.07 23.31
N THR A 770 -37.53 -31.00 22.52
CA THR A 770 -36.68 -32.12 22.99
C THR A 770 -35.21 -31.88 22.72
N GLN A 771 -34.35 -32.27 23.68
CA GLN A 771 -32.90 -32.33 23.52
C GLN A 771 -32.47 -33.53 22.65
N PRO A 772 -31.32 -33.46 21.97
CA PRO A 772 -30.69 -34.64 21.36
C PRO A 772 -29.86 -35.41 22.41
N ASP A 773 -29.95 -36.74 22.39
CA ASP A 773 -29.08 -37.64 23.16
C ASP A 773 -28.77 -38.93 22.35
N VAL A 774 -27.85 -39.77 22.84
CA VAL A 774 -26.99 -40.63 21.99
C VAL A 774 -27.49 -42.08 21.77
N HIS A 775 -27.01 -42.71 20.67
CA HIS A 775 -27.22 -44.10 20.19
C HIS A 775 -28.55 -44.35 19.44
N THR A 776 -28.68 -45.26 18.45
CA THR A 776 -27.90 -46.49 18.12
C THR A 776 -27.82 -46.75 16.60
N GLN A 777 -26.98 -47.68 16.14
CA GLN A 777 -26.84 -48.15 14.74
C GLN A 777 -28.06 -48.93 14.19
N PRO A 778 -28.20 -49.06 12.85
CA PRO A 778 -28.76 -50.22 12.17
C PRO A 778 -27.67 -51.12 11.52
N SER A 779 -27.96 -52.41 11.36
CA SER A 779 -27.03 -53.46 10.88
C SER A 779 -27.32 -53.96 9.45
N GLN A 780 -26.38 -54.75 8.90
CA GLN A 780 -26.49 -55.40 7.57
C GLN A 780 -27.50 -56.55 7.53
N SER A 781 -27.96 -56.90 6.31
CA SER A 781 -28.30 -58.28 5.92
C SER A 781 -28.34 -58.44 4.39
N ASP A 782 -27.78 -59.52 3.86
CA ASP A 782 -27.53 -59.76 2.42
C ASP A 782 -28.69 -60.44 1.66
N VAL A 783 -28.70 -60.29 0.33
CA VAL A 783 -29.15 -61.33 -0.62
C VAL A 783 -28.21 -61.37 -1.82
N GLN A 784 -27.75 -62.56 -2.22
CA GLN A 784 -26.84 -62.78 -3.34
C GLN A 784 -27.57 -63.14 -4.65
N THR A 785 -26.98 -62.83 -5.81
CA THR A 785 -26.95 -63.74 -6.97
C THR A 785 -25.80 -63.39 -7.94
N GLN A 786 -25.37 -64.37 -8.73
CA GLN A 786 -24.13 -64.38 -9.54
C GLN A 786 -24.30 -65.43 -10.67
N PRO A 787 -23.35 -65.59 -11.62
CA PRO A 787 -22.77 -64.65 -12.61
C PRO A 787 -23.18 -65.08 -14.05
N ASP A 788 -22.58 -64.51 -15.12
CA ASP A 788 -21.66 -65.27 -16.01
C ASP A 788 -21.25 -64.58 -17.35
N ILE A 789 -20.14 -65.10 -17.89
CA ILE A 789 -19.59 -65.02 -19.26
C ILE A 789 -18.76 -63.79 -19.70
N GLU A 790 -17.58 -64.16 -20.23
CA GLU A 790 -16.43 -63.39 -20.66
C GLU A 790 -16.64 -62.62 -21.99
N THR A 791 -15.81 -61.58 -22.22
CA THR A 791 -14.84 -61.62 -23.33
C THR A 791 -13.76 -60.52 -23.20
N GLN A 792 -12.53 -60.85 -23.58
CA GLN A 792 -11.38 -59.94 -23.78
C GLN A 792 -11.11 -59.83 -25.31
N PRO A 793 -10.32 -58.85 -25.84
CA PRO A 793 -8.85 -58.88 -25.65
C PRO A 793 -8.05 -57.55 -25.74
N SER A 794 -6.75 -57.68 -25.43
CA SER A 794 -5.58 -56.98 -26.02
C SER A 794 -5.38 -55.45 -25.88
N HIS A 795 -4.29 -55.09 -25.17
CA HIS A 795 -3.44 -53.91 -25.44
C HIS A 795 -2.60 -54.09 -26.73
N PRO A 796 -2.00 -53.01 -27.26
CA PRO A 796 -0.55 -52.86 -27.09
C PRO A 796 -0.10 -51.42 -26.70
N ASP A 797 1.18 -51.28 -26.37
CA ASP A 797 1.84 -50.02 -25.98
C ASP A 797 2.14 -49.05 -27.15
N MET A 798 2.24 -47.75 -26.86
CA MET A 798 3.23 -46.86 -27.50
C MET A 798 3.43 -45.51 -26.76
N GLN A 799 4.68 -45.06 -26.74
CA GLN A 799 5.17 -43.69 -26.45
C GLN A 799 6.32 -43.42 -27.44
N PRO A 800 6.81 -42.17 -27.60
CA PRO A 800 6.05 -40.94 -27.86
C PRO A 800 6.66 -40.15 -29.05
N ASP A 801 5.85 -39.46 -29.85
CA ASP A 801 6.35 -38.66 -30.98
C ASP A 801 6.58 -37.18 -30.65
N VAL A 802 7.65 -36.63 -31.22
CA VAL A 802 8.07 -35.22 -31.18
C VAL A 802 7.87 -34.60 -32.56
N PRO A 803 7.47 -33.32 -32.66
CA PRO A 803 7.73 -32.52 -33.84
C PRO A 803 8.65 -31.32 -33.53
N THR A 804 9.70 -31.16 -34.35
CA THR A 804 10.56 -29.97 -34.38
C THR A 804 10.42 -29.30 -35.75
N ALA A 805 9.89 -28.07 -35.77
CA ALA A 805 9.98 -27.11 -36.88
C ALA A 805 9.59 -25.72 -36.38
#